data_AF-A0A955XAD6-F1
#
_entry.id   AF-A0A955XAD6-F1
#
_cell.length_a   1.000
_cell.length_b   1.000
_cell.length_c   1.000
_cell.angle_alpha   90.00
_cell.angle_beta   90.00
_cell.angle_gamma   90.00
#
_symmetry.space_group_name_H-M   'P 1'
#
loop_
_entity.id
_entity.type
_entity.pdbx_description
1 polymer ?
#
loop_
_entity_poly.entity_id
_entity_poly.type
_entity_poly.pdbx_seq_one_letter_code
_entity_poly.pdbx_strand_id
1 'polypeptide(L)'
;QIQVLIGQPGLARGYNPYGGNIIDADVVRSAGEAGRSRFGEVIVATDLFILDGQQVEVVSDGRDGVEARIRATGRPADMPLFSAFFSELFSQEPYDLEWQVDYVLEPGARWVRCEYELFNPGRQPVEIGLPAAGFIFDSARPFVEGYGFDPPDSDGTGAYYGALGEDVSYIYGDPDDRLNVIITDSGVVFAGMGAPLKLRAKERLQYVHYLVVGDGDLARTQDDWRQATGAERGAEITGVVKDSLGAPVPYARVHVLEAEPRVAERDYRSRTRADDLGRFSVREPEGRYRLIAVTAGLTVSPAVEVEAGATGEVALSLSRPGVLRYHVKDDGGRDLPVKLSIRPVGQGTPNIPARFGELGIHYGLTRTVFAETGVGEVELPSGDYEVFVSRGVEYEIAREAITVAEGETVALQAELRRSVQTTGWLSSDTHIHAQLSPDSPDTYEDKVRAMVVENLELPVSTEHEAIGDFNPAIEALGVGSWMHGIVGSEVTTYIYGHFNAFPLVPDFTKPGNGRIDWYGKLPTETFAAVHANPGQPFLQVNHPRATAIGGYFSAMGYDRETGVASHQDWSPDFDGIEVMNGCSGSGVQAEEVKDWFSFLNQGRRVTGVGSTDNHRAEGGAMGLPLSYVHLGTDDPNAVTDDAFRAAFMEGRVVVTCGPFLTAALGEADIGDVARVSGDLVTLDVYAAAPTWMDVDRLQVIVNGEVVKTLPLEAPVEGTVRFSGTVTASVAAGQDGWVVVSVDGDRNHGIWARGRPSFAFTNPIFLDGDGDGAWTMR
;
A
#
# COMPACT_ATOMS: atom_id res chain seq x y z
N GLN A 1 -30.05 3.21 7.68
CA GLN A 1 -30.33 3.88 6.39
C GLN A 1 -29.01 4.07 5.68
N ILE A 2 -29.03 4.16 4.35
CA ILE A 2 -27.83 4.31 3.53
C ILE A 2 -27.96 5.57 2.66
N GLN A 3 -26.83 6.04 2.15
CA GLN A 3 -26.75 7.10 1.17
C GLN A 3 -25.76 6.69 0.07
N VAL A 4 -26.08 7.04 -1.18
CA VAL A 4 -25.26 6.74 -2.35
C VAL A 4 -25.24 7.99 -3.23
N LEU A 5 -24.07 8.33 -3.75
CA LEU A 5 -23.87 9.49 -4.63
C LEU A 5 -23.65 9.02 -6.06
N ILE A 6 -24.41 9.61 -7.00
CA ILE A 6 -24.27 9.37 -8.44
C ILE A 6 -23.59 10.57 -9.08
N GLY A 7 -22.50 10.34 -9.80
CA GLY A 7 -21.76 11.38 -10.50
C GLY A 7 -22.59 12.04 -11.59
N GLN A 8 -22.54 13.36 -11.70
CA GLN A 8 -23.11 14.10 -12.83
C GLN A 8 -22.33 13.80 -14.12
N PRO A 9 -22.90 14.07 -15.32
CA PRO A 9 -22.18 13.95 -16.58
C PRO A 9 -20.86 14.74 -16.58
N GLY A 10 -19.82 14.18 -17.18
CA GLY A 10 -18.49 14.79 -17.25
C GLY A 10 -17.38 13.84 -16.79
N LEU A 11 -16.18 14.39 -16.58
CA LEU A 11 -15.06 13.60 -16.08
C LEU A 11 -15.22 13.31 -14.58
N ALA A 12 -15.13 12.04 -14.22
CA ALA A 12 -15.17 11.57 -12.83
C ALA A 12 -13.77 11.54 -12.21
N ARG A 13 -13.72 11.41 -10.88
CA ARG A 13 -12.47 11.50 -10.11
C ARG A 13 -11.64 10.22 -10.07
N GLY A 14 -12.26 9.05 -10.19
CA GLY A 14 -11.58 7.77 -9.99
C GLY A 14 -10.96 7.20 -11.27
N TYR A 15 -10.72 5.89 -11.24
CA TYR A 15 -10.31 5.09 -12.39
C TYR A 15 -11.39 5.03 -13.46
N ASN A 16 -12.68 5.09 -13.08
CA ASN A 16 -13.73 5.37 -14.05
C ASN A 16 -13.67 6.85 -14.43
N PRO A 17 -13.32 7.19 -15.69
CA PRO A 17 -13.17 8.58 -16.09
C PRO A 17 -14.50 9.27 -16.39
N TYR A 18 -15.64 8.56 -16.40
CA TYR A 18 -16.92 9.11 -16.82
C TYR A 18 -17.93 9.20 -15.68
N GLY A 19 -18.81 10.20 -15.75
CA GLY A 19 -19.94 10.37 -14.84
C GLY A 19 -21.10 9.41 -15.12
N GLY A 20 -22.14 9.49 -14.28
CA GLY A 20 -23.30 8.61 -14.35
C GLY A 20 -23.16 7.30 -13.56
N ASN A 21 -22.01 7.07 -12.90
CA ASN A 21 -21.74 5.95 -12.00
C ASN A 21 -21.93 6.32 -10.51
N ILE A 22 -21.91 5.30 -9.65
CA ILE A 22 -21.79 5.49 -8.20
C ILE A 22 -20.36 5.96 -7.90
N ILE A 23 -20.23 7.09 -7.23
CA ILE A 23 -18.94 7.69 -6.85
C ILE A 23 -18.70 7.66 -5.34
N ASP A 24 -19.73 7.33 -4.55
CA ASP A 24 -19.63 7.20 -3.11
C ASP A 24 -20.83 6.43 -2.53
N ALA A 25 -20.62 5.68 -1.44
CA ALA A 25 -21.66 4.96 -0.72
C ALA A 25 -21.31 4.82 0.77
N ASP A 26 -22.23 5.19 1.66
CA ASP A 26 -22.03 5.06 3.13
C ASP A 26 -23.36 4.78 3.83
N VAL A 27 -23.29 4.36 5.09
CA VAL A 27 -24.45 4.44 6.00
C VAL A 27 -24.72 5.91 6.34
N VAL A 28 -25.99 6.25 6.57
CA VAL A 28 -26.34 7.61 7.02
C VAL A 28 -25.80 7.81 8.44
N ARG A 29 -24.81 8.71 8.57
CA ARG A 29 -24.17 9.10 9.82
C ARG A 29 -24.98 10.18 10.56
N SER A 30 -24.66 10.42 11.83
CA SER A 30 -25.34 11.48 12.60
C SER A 30 -25.01 12.86 12.01
N ALA A 31 -25.93 13.82 12.15
CA ALA A 31 -25.70 15.16 11.63
C ALA A 31 -24.44 15.79 12.23
N GLY A 32 -23.50 16.21 11.37
CA GLY A 32 -22.21 16.80 11.75
C GLY A 32 -21.06 15.80 11.86
N GLU A 33 -21.32 14.50 11.77
CA GLU A 33 -20.26 13.50 11.60
C GLU A 33 -19.79 13.49 10.13
N ALA A 34 -18.47 13.39 9.93
CA ALA A 34 -17.91 13.19 8.59
C ALA A 34 -18.33 11.82 8.04
N GLY A 35 -18.48 11.74 6.71
CA GLY A 35 -18.63 10.46 6.03
C GLY A 35 -17.40 9.58 6.27
N ARG A 36 -17.61 8.26 6.27
CA ARG A 36 -16.56 7.25 6.46
C ARG A 36 -16.66 6.17 5.39
N SER A 37 -17.09 6.60 4.21
CA SER A 37 -17.07 5.74 3.04
C SER A 37 -15.68 5.20 2.79
N ARG A 38 -15.69 3.99 2.23
CA ARG A 38 -14.53 3.25 1.75
C ARG A 38 -14.88 2.59 0.41
N PHE A 39 -15.87 3.15 -0.30
CA PHE A 39 -16.46 2.50 -1.46
C PHE A 39 -15.51 2.46 -2.66
N GLY A 40 -14.61 3.44 -2.80
CA GLY A 40 -13.80 3.59 -4.01
C GLY A 40 -14.68 3.60 -5.25
N GLU A 41 -14.60 2.55 -6.07
CA GLU A 41 -15.38 2.36 -7.28
C GLU A 41 -15.75 0.89 -7.56
N VAL A 42 -16.96 0.70 -8.11
CA VAL A 42 -17.36 -0.52 -8.82
C VAL A 42 -17.61 -0.16 -10.27
N ILE A 43 -16.81 -0.71 -11.17
CA ILE A 43 -16.79 -0.33 -12.58
C ILE A 43 -17.37 -1.46 -13.42
N VAL A 44 -18.63 -1.34 -13.83
CA VAL A 44 -19.30 -2.33 -14.68
C VAL A 44 -18.93 -2.11 -16.13
N ALA A 45 -18.44 -3.18 -16.77
CA ALA A 45 -18.08 -3.21 -18.17
C ALA A 45 -18.80 -4.31 -18.95
N THR A 46 -18.97 -4.04 -20.25
CA THR A 46 -19.40 -5.02 -21.25
C THR A 46 -18.40 -4.99 -22.40
N ASP A 47 -17.64 -6.08 -22.59
CA ASP A 47 -16.48 -6.13 -23.50
C ASP A 47 -15.52 -4.96 -23.28
N LEU A 48 -15.21 -4.69 -22.00
CA LEU A 48 -14.28 -3.65 -21.57
C LEU A 48 -14.76 -2.20 -21.82
N PHE A 49 -15.94 -2.01 -22.41
CA PHE A 49 -16.59 -0.71 -22.49
C PHE A 49 -17.41 -0.44 -21.23
N ILE A 50 -17.40 0.80 -20.77
CA ILE A 50 -18.13 1.29 -19.60
C ILE A 50 -19.11 2.39 -20.00
N LEU A 51 -20.04 2.76 -19.12
CA LEU A 51 -20.97 3.85 -19.38
C LEU A 51 -20.27 5.22 -19.34
N ASP A 52 -20.27 5.95 -20.44
CA ASP A 52 -20.10 7.41 -20.46
C ASP A 52 -21.47 8.08 -20.26
N GLY A 53 -21.78 8.48 -19.02
CA GLY A 53 -23.05 9.08 -18.65
C GLY A 53 -23.20 10.49 -19.20
N GLN A 54 -24.07 10.65 -20.20
CA GLN A 54 -24.33 11.93 -20.89
C GLN A 54 -25.46 12.72 -20.25
N GLN A 55 -26.35 12.05 -19.52
CA GLN A 55 -27.44 12.66 -18.78
C GLN A 55 -27.65 11.90 -17.47
N VAL A 56 -27.86 12.65 -16.38
CA VAL A 56 -28.29 12.12 -15.08
C VAL A 56 -29.51 12.88 -14.61
N GLU A 57 -30.59 12.17 -14.31
CA GLU A 57 -31.85 12.77 -13.86
C GLU A 57 -32.42 12.07 -12.63
N VAL A 58 -33.07 12.86 -11.77
CA VAL A 58 -33.89 12.32 -10.67
C VAL A 58 -35.26 12.00 -11.24
N VAL A 59 -35.53 10.72 -11.47
CA VAL A 59 -36.82 10.22 -11.98
C VAL A 59 -37.87 10.25 -10.86
N SER A 60 -37.46 9.89 -9.65
CA SER A 60 -38.25 9.96 -8.42
C SER A 60 -37.34 10.28 -7.25
N ASP A 61 -37.77 11.16 -6.35
CA ASP A 61 -37.00 11.55 -5.16
C ASP A 61 -37.41 10.78 -3.89
N GLY A 62 -38.41 9.91 -3.99
CA GLY A 62 -38.92 9.07 -2.90
C GLY A 62 -39.62 9.82 -1.75
N ARG A 63 -39.84 11.13 -1.83
CA ARG A 63 -40.46 11.93 -0.74
C ARG A 63 -41.92 11.60 -0.48
N ASP A 64 -42.60 10.99 -1.45
CA ASP A 64 -43.98 10.51 -1.37
C ASP A 64 -44.08 9.06 -0.84
N GLY A 65 -42.95 8.46 -0.44
CA GLY A 65 -42.90 7.09 0.09
C GLY A 65 -42.80 6.02 -0.98
N VAL A 66 -42.56 6.39 -2.25
CA VAL A 66 -42.10 5.44 -3.29
C VAL A 66 -40.57 5.35 -3.30
N GLU A 67 -40.02 4.46 -4.13
CA GLU A 67 -38.58 4.37 -4.34
C GLU A 67 -37.99 5.68 -4.88
N ALA A 68 -36.82 6.04 -4.39
CA ALA A 68 -35.98 7.04 -5.04
C ALA A 68 -35.31 6.39 -6.26
N ARG A 69 -35.30 7.09 -7.39
CA ARG A 69 -34.73 6.60 -8.65
C ARG A 69 -33.92 7.72 -9.31
N ILE A 70 -32.63 7.44 -9.50
CA ILE A 70 -31.74 8.26 -10.33
C ILE A 70 -31.42 7.48 -11.59
N ARG A 71 -31.58 8.11 -12.74
CA ARG A 71 -31.30 7.53 -14.06
C ARG A 71 -30.07 8.16 -14.66
N ALA A 72 -29.11 7.35 -15.07
CA ALA A 72 -28.03 7.74 -15.94
C ALA A 72 -28.25 7.16 -17.35
N THR A 73 -28.10 7.97 -18.39
CA THR A 73 -28.15 7.52 -19.79
C THR A 73 -26.93 8.00 -20.55
N GLY A 74 -26.46 7.17 -21.47
CA GLY A 74 -25.23 7.44 -22.18
C GLY A 74 -24.91 6.37 -23.21
N ARG A 75 -23.61 6.22 -23.49
CA ARG A 75 -23.09 5.30 -24.48
C ARG A 75 -21.92 4.50 -23.92
N PRO A 76 -21.65 3.29 -24.43
CA PRO A 76 -20.40 2.61 -24.14
C PRO A 76 -19.21 3.46 -24.60
N ALA A 77 -18.22 3.61 -23.75
CA ALA A 77 -16.95 4.27 -24.01
C ALA A 77 -15.80 3.41 -23.51
N ASP A 78 -14.63 3.56 -24.11
CA ASP A 78 -13.43 2.82 -23.72
C ASP A 78 -13.07 3.12 -22.28
N MET A 79 -12.72 2.09 -21.52
CA MET A 79 -12.04 2.27 -20.24
C MET A 79 -10.53 2.10 -20.45
N PRO A 80 -9.73 3.18 -20.33
CA PRO A 80 -8.30 3.10 -20.63
C PRO A 80 -7.53 2.05 -19.82
N LEU A 81 -7.89 1.87 -18.55
CA LEU A 81 -7.32 0.83 -17.69
C LEU A 81 -7.63 -0.60 -18.21
N PHE A 82 -8.86 -0.90 -18.61
CA PHE A 82 -9.19 -2.20 -19.19
C PHE A 82 -8.52 -2.43 -20.54
N SER A 83 -8.41 -1.39 -21.37
CA SER A 83 -7.64 -1.46 -22.61
C SER A 83 -6.18 -1.82 -22.36
N ALA A 84 -5.56 -1.28 -21.29
CA ALA A 84 -4.20 -1.64 -20.93
C ALA A 84 -4.05 -3.12 -20.56
N PHE A 85 -4.98 -3.68 -19.76
CA PHE A 85 -4.95 -5.08 -19.35
C PHE A 85 -5.23 -6.08 -20.48
N PHE A 86 -6.10 -5.72 -21.41
CA PHE A 86 -6.83 -6.72 -22.20
C PHE A 86 -6.85 -6.47 -23.71
N SER A 87 -6.23 -5.38 -24.20
CA SER A 87 -6.24 -5.03 -25.64
C SER A 87 -5.66 -6.10 -26.56
N GLU A 88 -4.73 -6.95 -26.10
CA GLU A 88 -4.20 -8.07 -26.89
C GLU A 88 -5.11 -9.30 -26.90
N LEU A 89 -6.03 -9.39 -25.94
CA LEU A 89 -6.89 -10.57 -25.71
C LEU A 89 -8.31 -10.40 -26.27
N PHE A 90 -8.78 -9.15 -26.40
CA PHE A 90 -10.15 -8.84 -26.83
C PHE A 90 -10.16 -7.80 -27.96
N SER A 91 -11.05 -8.01 -28.94
CA SER A 91 -11.27 -7.05 -30.03
C SER A 91 -12.11 -5.88 -29.51
N GLN A 92 -11.54 -4.67 -29.51
CA GLN A 92 -12.20 -3.43 -29.08
C GLN A 92 -12.94 -2.74 -30.23
N GLU A 93 -13.86 -3.42 -30.92
CA GLU A 93 -14.74 -2.69 -31.84
C GLU A 93 -15.91 -2.09 -31.05
N PRO A 94 -16.04 -0.74 -30.96
CA PRO A 94 -17.10 -0.13 -30.19
C PRO A 94 -18.47 -0.47 -30.76
N TYR A 95 -19.36 -0.94 -29.90
CA TYR A 95 -20.74 -1.19 -30.26
C TYR A 95 -21.55 0.12 -30.24
N ASP A 96 -22.31 0.40 -31.29
CA ASP A 96 -23.31 1.48 -31.28
C ASP A 96 -24.52 1.04 -30.45
N LEU A 97 -24.39 1.06 -29.12
CA LEU A 97 -25.44 0.78 -28.14
C LEU A 97 -25.84 2.07 -27.41
N GLU A 98 -27.10 2.12 -26.99
CA GLU A 98 -27.53 3.05 -25.94
C GLU A 98 -27.47 2.30 -24.60
N TRP A 99 -26.93 2.94 -23.57
CA TRP A 99 -26.78 2.36 -22.24
C TRP A 99 -27.49 3.25 -21.22
N GLN A 100 -28.41 2.65 -20.45
CA GLN A 100 -29.08 3.26 -19.31
C GLN A 100 -28.79 2.47 -18.03
N VAL A 101 -28.65 3.16 -16.91
CA VAL A 101 -28.67 2.58 -15.57
C VAL A 101 -29.65 3.34 -14.70
N ASP A 102 -30.59 2.61 -14.09
CA ASP A 102 -31.42 3.15 -13.01
C ASP A 102 -30.87 2.68 -11.65
N TYR A 103 -30.53 3.64 -10.81
CA TYR A 103 -30.16 3.43 -9.41
C TYR A 103 -31.41 3.59 -8.55
N VAL A 104 -31.89 2.49 -7.98
CA VAL A 104 -33.17 2.43 -7.28
C VAL A 104 -32.95 2.15 -5.79
N LEU A 105 -33.43 3.05 -4.94
CA LEU A 105 -33.38 2.93 -3.48
C LEU A 105 -34.80 2.91 -2.92
N GLU A 106 -35.24 1.74 -2.49
CA GLU A 106 -36.56 1.54 -1.86
C GLU A 106 -36.59 2.12 -0.43
N PRO A 107 -37.73 2.62 0.06
CA PRO A 107 -37.83 3.15 1.43
C PRO A 107 -37.41 2.14 2.50
N GLY A 108 -36.37 2.50 3.26
CA GLY A 108 -35.84 1.66 4.34
C GLY A 108 -34.89 0.55 3.89
N ALA A 109 -34.67 0.36 2.59
CA ALA A 109 -33.68 -0.58 2.08
C ALA A 109 -32.26 -0.14 2.46
N ARG A 110 -31.38 -1.13 2.63
CA ARG A 110 -29.93 -0.96 2.82
C ARG A 110 -29.15 -1.38 1.57
N TRP A 111 -29.81 -1.33 0.42
CA TRP A 111 -29.23 -1.65 -0.87
C TRP A 111 -29.76 -0.73 -1.96
N VAL A 112 -28.96 -0.58 -3.01
CA VAL A 112 -29.35 0.04 -4.27
C VAL A 112 -29.47 -1.08 -5.30
N ARG A 113 -30.61 -1.14 -5.99
CA ARG A 113 -30.80 -1.98 -7.17
C ARG A 113 -30.31 -1.20 -8.38
N CYS A 114 -29.31 -1.73 -9.07
CA CYS A 114 -28.73 -1.15 -10.28
C CYS A 114 -29.33 -1.86 -11.49
N GLU A 115 -30.32 -1.25 -12.13
CA GLU A 115 -31.01 -1.81 -13.29
C GLU A 115 -30.34 -1.30 -14.58
N TYR A 116 -29.59 -2.17 -15.25
CA TYR A 116 -28.90 -1.87 -16.50
C TYR A 116 -29.81 -2.19 -17.69
N GLU A 117 -29.94 -1.27 -18.65
CA GLU A 117 -30.58 -1.51 -19.94
C GLU A 117 -29.60 -1.19 -21.08
N LEU A 118 -29.38 -2.17 -21.95
CA LEU A 118 -28.66 -2.00 -23.21
C LEU A 118 -29.65 -2.06 -24.36
N PHE A 119 -29.59 -1.09 -25.27
CA PHE A 119 -30.39 -1.07 -26.49
C PHE A 119 -29.50 -1.07 -27.72
N ASN A 120 -29.80 -1.95 -28.68
CA ASN A 120 -29.13 -2.01 -29.98
C ASN A 120 -29.93 -1.20 -31.03
N PRO A 121 -29.60 0.08 -31.29
CA PRO A 121 -30.20 0.88 -32.36
C PRO A 121 -29.76 0.43 -33.76
N GLY A 122 -28.81 -0.49 -33.88
CA GLY A 122 -28.28 -0.98 -35.14
C GLY A 122 -29.26 -1.82 -35.96
N ARG A 123 -28.72 -2.35 -37.07
CA ARG A 123 -29.44 -3.26 -38.00
C ARG A 123 -28.91 -4.69 -37.96
N GLN A 124 -27.80 -4.92 -37.26
CA GLN A 124 -27.17 -6.23 -37.09
C GLN A 124 -27.21 -6.64 -35.61
N PRO A 125 -27.21 -7.95 -35.31
CA PRO A 125 -27.01 -8.40 -33.94
C PRO A 125 -25.62 -8.01 -33.43
N VAL A 126 -25.53 -7.79 -32.13
CA VAL A 126 -24.30 -7.53 -31.37
C VAL A 126 -24.12 -8.69 -30.39
N GLU A 127 -22.92 -9.25 -30.34
CA GLU A 127 -22.52 -10.25 -29.34
C GLU A 127 -21.52 -9.57 -28.40
N ILE A 128 -21.85 -9.53 -27.11
CA ILE A 128 -21.01 -8.98 -26.06
C ILE A 128 -20.34 -10.18 -25.37
N GLY A 129 -19.03 -10.32 -25.52
CA GLY A 129 -18.25 -11.47 -25.07
C GLY A 129 -18.08 -11.59 -23.56
N LEU A 130 -17.86 -10.50 -22.84
CA LEU A 130 -17.52 -10.51 -21.41
C LEU A 130 -18.19 -9.36 -20.64
N PRO A 131 -19.31 -9.64 -19.96
CA PRO A 131 -19.78 -8.81 -18.85
C PRO A 131 -18.82 -8.95 -17.66
N ALA A 132 -18.37 -7.82 -17.12
CA ALA A 132 -17.38 -7.79 -16.04
C ALA A 132 -17.57 -6.63 -15.09
N ALA A 133 -16.91 -6.69 -13.93
CA ALA A 133 -16.68 -5.55 -13.06
C ALA A 133 -15.22 -5.43 -12.62
N GLY A 134 -14.76 -4.19 -12.51
CA GLY A 134 -13.60 -3.81 -11.71
C GLY A 134 -14.03 -3.39 -10.31
N PHE A 135 -13.29 -3.84 -9.29
CA PHE A 135 -13.53 -3.51 -7.89
C PHE A 135 -12.30 -2.82 -7.30
N ILE A 136 -12.50 -1.62 -6.79
CA ILE A 136 -11.47 -0.76 -6.19
C ILE A 136 -12.09 -0.17 -4.92
N PHE A 137 -11.50 -0.36 -3.75
CA PHE A 137 -12.06 0.13 -2.49
C PHE A 137 -11.00 0.80 -1.63
N ASP A 138 -11.35 1.89 -0.95
CA ASP A 138 -10.41 2.68 -0.15
C ASP A 138 -10.17 2.00 1.21
N SER A 139 -9.14 1.16 1.32
CA SER A 139 -8.80 0.43 2.55
C SER A 139 -9.90 -0.51 3.08
N ALA A 140 -10.91 -0.88 2.29
CA ALA A 140 -11.87 -1.91 2.67
C ALA A 140 -11.35 -3.29 2.22
N ARG A 141 -11.31 -4.25 3.15
CA ARG A 141 -10.70 -5.56 2.89
C ARG A 141 -11.57 -6.38 1.94
N PRO A 142 -10.98 -6.94 0.87
CA PRO A 142 -11.71 -7.78 -0.05
C PRO A 142 -12.24 -9.03 0.65
N PHE A 143 -13.42 -9.48 0.24
CA PHE A 143 -14.07 -10.68 0.75
C PHE A 143 -14.73 -11.42 -0.41
N VAL A 144 -14.45 -12.71 -0.53
CA VAL A 144 -15.18 -13.60 -1.44
C VAL A 144 -15.69 -14.80 -0.65
N GLU A 145 -16.98 -15.09 -0.78
CA GLU A 145 -17.62 -16.21 -0.08
C GLU A 145 -16.85 -17.53 -0.32
N GLY A 146 -16.59 -18.29 0.74
CA GLY A 146 -15.75 -19.49 0.73
C GLY A 146 -14.28 -19.18 1.06
N TYR A 147 -13.70 -18.16 0.42
CA TYR A 147 -12.29 -17.79 0.61
C TYR A 147 -12.05 -16.86 1.79
N GLY A 148 -13.09 -16.15 2.26
CA GLY A 148 -12.95 -15.17 3.32
C GLY A 148 -12.22 -13.92 2.85
N PHE A 149 -11.38 -13.36 3.71
CA PHE A 149 -10.60 -12.13 3.44
C PHE A 149 -9.25 -12.39 2.75
N ASP A 150 -9.09 -13.57 2.14
CA ASP A 150 -7.87 -13.99 1.44
C ASP A 150 -8.26 -14.64 0.09
N PRO A 151 -8.96 -13.90 -0.80
CA PRO A 151 -9.35 -14.43 -2.10
C PRO A 151 -8.11 -14.67 -2.98
N PRO A 152 -8.14 -15.67 -3.89
CA PRO A 152 -7.05 -15.88 -4.82
C PRO A 152 -7.00 -14.78 -5.88
N ASP A 153 -5.81 -14.48 -6.38
CA ASP A 153 -5.58 -13.44 -7.40
C ASP A 153 -6.28 -13.75 -8.74
N SER A 154 -6.56 -15.03 -9.02
CA SER A 154 -7.34 -15.50 -10.18
C SER A 154 -8.16 -16.74 -9.83
N ASP A 155 -9.16 -17.08 -10.67
CA ASP A 155 -10.00 -18.28 -10.57
C ASP A 155 -10.84 -18.38 -9.27
N GLY A 156 -10.92 -17.28 -8.52
CA GLY A 156 -11.83 -17.12 -7.39
C GLY A 156 -13.29 -17.08 -7.86
N THR A 157 -14.21 -17.78 -7.17
CA THR A 157 -15.65 -17.71 -7.51
C THR A 157 -16.50 -17.55 -6.26
N GLY A 158 -17.47 -16.64 -6.31
CA GLY A 158 -18.37 -16.31 -5.21
C GLY A 158 -19.76 -15.92 -5.70
N ALA A 159 -20.75 -15.86 -4.80
CA ALA A 159 -22.07 -15.30 -5.14
C ALA A 159 -22.02 -13.77 -5.33
N TYR A 160 -21.02 -13.13 -4.73
CA TYR A 160 -20.81 -11.68 -4.78
C TYR A 160 -19.36 -11.37 -4.42
N TYR A 161 -18.96 -10.12 -4.65
CA TYR A 161 -17.76 -9.53 -4.10
C TYR A 161 -18.12 -8.70 -2.86
N GLY A 162 -17.37 -8.87 -1.78
CA GLY A 162 -17.51 -8.08 -0.56
C GLY A 162 -16.30 -7.21 -0.31
N ALA A 163 -16.49 -6.07 0.34
CA ALA A 163 -15.41 -5.21 0.80
C ALA A 163 -15.75 -4.65 2.18
N LEU A 164 -14.87 -4.82 3.16
CA LEU A 164 -15.17 -4.52 4.57
C LEU A 164 -14.17 -3.59 5.23
N GLY A 165 -14.67 -2.45 5.69
CA GLY A 165 -14.03 -1.60 6.69
C GLY A 165 -14.46 -1.97 8.11
N GLU A 166 -14.01 -1.19 9.10
CA GLU A 166 -14.39 -1.39 10.50
C GLU A 166 -15.85 -1.04 10.77
N ASP A 167 -16.34 0.01 10.11
CA ASP A 167 -17.64 0.65 10.37
C ASP A 167 -18.47 0.89 9.10
N VAL A 168 -18.06 0.26 7.99
CA VAL A 168 -18.79 0.22 6.72
C VAL A 168 -18.47 -1.09 6.00
N SER A 169 -19.42 -1.60 5.23
CA SER A 169 -19.26 -2.84 4.46
C SER A 169 -20.06 -2.78 3.16
N TYR A 170 -19.54 -3.41 2.12
CA TYR A 170 -20.17 -3.46 0.80
C TYR A 170 -20.30 -4.90 0.34
N ILE A 171 -21.43 -5.22 -0.29
CA ILE A 171 -21.58 -6.43 -1.10
C ILE A 171 -22.11 -6.01 -2.45
N TYR A 172 -21.46 -6.45 -3.52
CA TYR A 172 -21.86 -6.20 -4.89
C TYR A 172 -21.90 -7.49 -5.72
N GLY A 173 -22.95 -7.67 -6.52
CA GLY A 173 -23.02 -8.80 -7.45
C GLY A 173 -24.30 -8.84 -8.28
N ASP A 174 -24.29 -9.76 -9.24
CA ASP A 174 -25.46 -10.23 -9.99
C ASP A 174 -26.18 -11.31 -9.15
N PRO A 175 -27.49 -11.17 -8.84
CA PRO A 175 -28.24 -12.18 -8.08
C PRO A 175 -28.45 -13.49 -8.85
N ASP A 176 -28.38 -13.47 -10.18
CA ASP A 176 -28.71 -14.59 -11.06
C ASP A 176 -27.47 -15.35 -11.56
N ASP A 177 -26.26 -14.86 -11.29
CA ASP A 177 -25.00 -15.51 -11.67
C ASP A 177 -23.94 -15.46 -10.55
N ARG A 178 -22.79 -16.07 -10.80
CA ARG A 178 -21.62 -16.06 -9.92
C ARG A 178 -20.58 -15.08 -10.43
N LEU A 179 -19.93 -14.42 -9.49
CA LEU A 179 -18.73 -13.65 -9.72
C LEU A 179 -17.54 -14.59 -9.91
N ASN A 180 -16.70 -14.33 -10.91
CA ASN A 180 -15.47 -15.09 -11.19
C ASN A 180 -14.28 -14.13 -11.33
N VAL A 181 -13.37 -14.15 -10.36
CA VAL A 181 -12.14 -13.35 -10.37
C VAL A 181 -11.26 -13.82 -11.53
N ILE A 182 -10.96 -12.91 -12.45
CA ILE A 182 -10.13 -13.16 -13.62
C ILE A 182 -8.68 -12.85 -13.28
N ILE A 183 -8.45 -11.65 -12.74
CA ILE A 183 -7.13 -11.17 -12.36
C ILE A 183 -7.26 -10.12 -11.26
N THR A 184 -6.26 -10.07 -10.38
CA THR A 184 -6.00 -8.98 -9.46
C THR A 184 -4.63 -8.44 -9.77
N ASP A 185 -4.52 -7.15 -10.06
CA ASP A 185 -3.24 -6.49 -10.31
C ASP A 185 -3.23 -5.09 -9.71
N SER A 186 -2.16 -4.75 -8.98
CA SER A 186 -2.05 -3.52 -8.19
C SER A 186 -3.33 -3.21 -7.38
N GLY A 187 -3.93 -4.26 -6.79
CA GLY A 187 -5.14 -4.18 -5.96
C GLY A 187 -6.46 -3.98 -6.70
N VAL A 188 -6.43 -3.78 -8.02
CA VAL A 188 -7.63 -3.75 -8.85
C VAL A 188 -8.08 -5.17 -9.12
N VAL A 189 -9.26 -5.55 -8.61
CA VAL A 189 -9.84 -6.87 -8.88
C VAL A 189 -10.75 -6.78 -10.11
N PHE A 190 -10.43 -7.52 -11.16
CA PHE A 190 -11.29 -7.69 -12.32
C PHE A 190 -11.98 -9.05 -12.28
N ALA A 191 -13.31 -9.04 -12.37
CA ALA A 191 -14.11 -10.26 -12.31
C ALA A 191 -15.18 -10.31 -13.40
N GLY A 192 -15.36 -11.49 -13.99
CA GLY A 192 -16.50 -11.78 -14.86
C GLY A 192 -17.78 -11.90 -14.04
N MET A 193 -18.86 -11.32 -14.55
CA MET A 193 -20.18 -11.30 -13.92
C MET A 193 -21.25 -11.63 -14.95
N GLY A 194 -21.50 -12.91 -15.18
CA GLY A 194 -22.50 -13.32 -16.17
C GLY A 194 -21.94 -14.10 -17.35
N ALA A 195 -22.86 -14.68 -18.12
CA ALA A 195 -22.56 -15.25 -19.43
C ALA A 195 -22.50 -14.17 -20.54
N PRO A 196 -21.84 -14.44 -21.68
CA PRO A 196 -21.85 -13.56 -22.84
C PRO A 196 -23.29 -13.18 -23.27
N LEU A 197 -23.49 -11.90 -23.62
CA LEU A 197 -24.80 -11.35 -23.98
C LEU A 197 -24.98 -11.31 -25.50
N LYS A 198 -26.21 -11.48 -25.98
CA LYS A 198 -26.56 -11.34 -27.41
C LYS A 198 -27.75 -10.42 -27.57
N LEU A 199 -27.58 -9.34 -28.32
CA LEU A 199 -28.62 -8.36 -28.60
C LEU A 199 -28.90 -8.30 -30.11
N ARG A 200 -30.11 -8.68 -30.52
CA ARG A 200 -30.59 -8.51 -31.88
C ARG A 200 -30.76 -7.03 -32.22
N ALA A 201 -30.83 -6.74 -33.51
CA ALA A 201 -31.18 -5.40 -33.98
C ALA A 201 -32.51 -4.94 -33.37
N LYS A 202 -32.53 -3.73 -32.80
CA LYS A 202 -33.68 -3.11 -32.13
C LYS A 202 -34.16 -3.81 -30.85
N GLU A 203 -33.34 -4.70 -30.29
CA GLU A 203 -33.63 -5.35 -29.01
C GLU A 203 -33.14 -4.52 -27.83
N ARG A 204 -33.86 -4.64 -26.71
CA ARG A 204 -33.44 -4.18 -25.38
C ARG A 204 -33.13 -5.40 -24.53
N LEU A 205 -32.01 -5.35 -23.84
CA LEU A 205 -31.62 -6.33 -22.82
C LEU A 205 -31.55 -5.61 -21.48
N GLN A 206 -32.10 -6.24 -20.44
CA GLN A 206 -32.03 -5.75 -19.07
C GLN A 206 -31.34 -6.78 -18.18
N TYR A 207 -30.52 -6.31 -17.26
CA TYR A 207 -29.91 -7.11 -16.18
C TYR A 207 -29.79 -6.25 -14.93
N VAL A 208 -29.66 -6.88 -13.76
CA VAL A 208 -29.74 -6.20 -12.46
C VAL A 208 -28.58 -6.61 -11.58
N HIS A 209 -27.89 -5.66 -10.99
CA HIS A 209 -26.98 -5.93 -9.88
C HIS A 209 -27.50 -5.26 -8.59
N TYR A 210 -26.98 -5.70 -7.46
CA TYR A 210 -27.25 -5.07 -6.16
C TYR A 210 -25.97 -4.56 -5.54
N LEU A 211 -26.01 -3.33 -5.02
CA LEU A 211 -25.03 -2.82 -4.07
C LEU A 211 -25.68 -2.76 -2.68
N VAL A 212 -25.22 -3.59 -1.75
CA VAL A 212 -25.64 -3.55 -0.35
C VAL A 212 -24.62 -2.74 0.45
N VAL A 213 -25.10 -1.85 1.33
CA VAL A 213 -24.27 -1.00 2.18
C VAL A 213 -24.59 -1.27 3.66
N GLY A 214 -23.62 -1.89 4.33
CA GLY A 214 -23.66 -2.31 5.73
C GLY A 214 -22.82 -1.42 6.63
N ASP A 215 -22.80 -1.77 7.92
CA ASP A 215 -22.16 -1.01 9.01
C ASP A 215 -20.86 -1.67 9.51
N GLY A 216 -20.20 -2.47 8.65
CA GLY A 216 -18.98 -3.21 8.99
C GLY A 216 -19.22 -4.62 9.55
N ASP A 217 -20.47 -4.99 9.86
CA ASP A 217 -20.83 -6.36 10.22
C ASP A 217 -21.20 -7.18 8.95
N LEU A 218 -20.33 -8.14 8.59
CA LEU A 218 -20.49 -8.96 7.38
C LEU A 218 -21.79 -9.76 7.43
N ALA A 219 -22.11 -10.40 8.56
CA ALA A 219 -23.32 -11.21 8.70
C ALA A 219 -24.59 -10.40 8.44
N ARG A 220 -24.67 -9.18 8.99
CA ARG A 220 -25.81 -8.27 8.72
C ARG A 220 -25.85 -7.83 7.27
N THR A 221 -24.70 -7.53 6.67
CA THR A 221 -24.61 -7.13 5.25
C THR A 221 -25.04 -8.28 4.33
N GLN A 222 -24.67 -9.53 4.67
CA GLN A 222 -25.11 -10.73 3.96
C GLN A 222 -26.62 -10.99 4.14
N ASP A 223 -27.20 -10.68 5.30
CA ASP A 223 -28.65 -10.73 5.52
C ASP A 223 -29.39 -9.73 4.61
N ASP A 224 -28.87 -8.50 4.50
CA ASP A 224 -29.40 -7.48 3.59
C ASP A 224 -29.27 -7.94 2.13
N TRP A 225 -28.15 -8.57 1.73
CA TRP A 225 -27.99 -9.20 0.41
C TRP A 225 -29.05 -10.28 0.16
N ARG A 226 -29.25 -11.21 1.10
CA ARG A 226 -30.27 -12.26 0.97
C ARG A 226 -31.67 -11.69 0.87
N GLN A 227 -31.96 -10.61 1.61
CA GLN A 227 -33.22 -9.90 1.49
C GLN A 227 -33.39 -9.26 0.12
N ALA A 228 -32.37 -8.56 -0.37
CA ALA A 228 -32.40 -7.84 -1.64
C ALA A 228 -32.60 -8.78 -2.84
N THR A 229 -31.94 -9.95 -2.80
CA THR A 229 -31.94 -10.94 -3.88
C THR A 229 -33.05 -11.97 -3.77
N GLY A 230 -33.79 -12.01 -2.65
CA GLY A 230 -34.78 -13.06 -2.37
C GLY A 230 -34.16 -14.44 -2.10
N ALA A 231 -32.85 -14.51 -1.88
CA ALA A 231 -32.15 -15.73 -1.51
C ALA A 231 -32.60 -16.25 -0.13
N GLU A 232 -32.38 -17.53 0.13
CA GLU A 232 -32.72 -18.15 1.41
C GLU A 232 -31.98 -17.46 2.56
N ARG A 233 -32.74 -16.89 3.51
CA ARG A 233 -32.19 -16.17 4.67
C ARG A 233 -31.38 -17.05 5.63
N GLY A 234 -31.56 -18.36 5.58
CA GLY A 234 -30.98 -19.29 6.54
C GLY A 234 -31.63 -19.24 7.92
N ALA A 235 -31.21 -20.17 8.77
CA ALA A 235 -31.65 -20.25 10.15
C ALA A 235 -30.71 -19.45 11.07
N GLU A 236 -31.26 -18.90 12.14
CA GLU A 236 -30.52 -18.07 13.08
C GLU A 236 -29.68 -18.92 14.04
N ILE A 237 -28.45 -18.47 14.28
CA ILE A 237 -27.54 -18.96 15.30
C ILE A 237 -27.29 -17.79 16.25
N THR A 238 -27.69 -17.95 17.50
CA THR A 238 -27.46 -16.94 18.55
C THR A 238 -26.47 -17.47 19.57
N GLY A 239 -25.72 -16.57 20.19
CA GLY A 239 -24.79 -16.96 21.23
C GLY A 239 -24.25 -15.79 22.04
N VAL A 240 -23.38 -16.13 22.96
CA VAL A 240 -22.69 -15.20 23.85
C VAL A 240 -21.21 -15.54 23.93
N VAL A 241 -20.38 -14.51 23.83
CA VAL A 241 -18.95 -14.57 24.08
C VAL A 241 -18.69 -14.18 25.52
N LYS A 242 -18.04 -15.07 26.27
CA LYS A 242 -17.72 -14.88 27.68
C LYS A 242 -16.23 -15.12 27.94
N ASP A 243 -15.73 -14.49 28.98
CA ASP A 243 -14.41 -14.80 29.49
C ASP A 243 -14.43 -16.02 30.42
N SER A 244 -13.23 -16.43 30.89
CA SER A 244 -13.01 -17.56 31.80
C SER A 244 -13.75 -17.44 33.15
N LEU A 245 -14.16 -16.23 33.55
CA LEU A 245 -14.91 -15.94 34.76
C LEU A 245 -16.42 -15.75 34.50
N GLY A 246 -16.85 -15.95 33.25
CA GLY A 246 -18.24 -15.88 32.82
C GLY A 246 -18.78 -14.47 32.57
N ALA A 247 -17.93 -13.43 32.57
CA ALA A 247 -18.35 -12.08 32.21
C ALA A 247 -18.40 -11.92 30.67
N PRO A 248 -19.28 -11.06 30.14
CA PRO A 248 -19.40 -10.85 28.70
C PRO A 248 -18.14 -10.20 28.11
N VAL A 249 -17.75 -10.63 26.91
CA VAL A 249 -16.65 -10.03 26.14
C VAL A 249 -17.23 -9.20 25.00
N PRO A 250 -17.23 -7.86 25.10
CA PRO A 250 -17.84 -7.02 24.09
C PRO A 250 -17.00 -6.98 22.82
N TYR A 251 -17.66 -6.75 21.68
CA TYR A 251 -17.03 -6.49 20.38
C TYR A 251 -16.08 -7.56 19.83
N ALA A 252 -16.06 -8.76 20.43
CA ALA A 252 -15.36 -9.91 19.88
C ALA A 252 -15.91 -10.23 18.48
N ARG A 253 -15.01 -10.49 17.53
CA ARG A 253 -15.35 -10.90 16.18
C ARG A 253 -15.61 -12.40 16.19
N VAL A 254 -16.80 -12.81 15.77
CA VAL A 254 -17.20 -14.22 15.71
C VAL A 254 -17.16 -14.65 14.25
N HIS A 255 -16.24 -15.54 13.93
CA HIS A 255 -16.04 -16.11 12.60
C HIS A 255 -16.84 -17.39 12.46
N VAL A 256 -17.44 -17.58 11.29
CA VAL A 256 -18.29 -18.72 10.96
C VAL A 256 -17.68 -19.51 9.81
N LEU A 257 -17.41 -20.79 10.07
CA LEU A 257 -16.82 -21.70 9.10
C LEU A 257 -17.77 -22.87 8.87
N GLU A 258 -17.83 -23.40 7.66
CA GLU A 258 -18.46 -24.69 7.38
C GLU A 258 -17.70 -25.79 8.14
N ALA A 259 -18.43 -26.68 8.82
CA ALA A 259 -17.83 -27.78 9.56
C ALA A 259 -17.30 -28.88 8.62
N GLU A 260 -18.01 -29.11 7.52
CA GLU A 260 -17.72 -30.17 6.54
C GLU A 260 -17.65 -29.61 5.12
N PRO A 261 -16.67 -28.72 4.84
CA PRO A 261 -16.55 -28.10 3.53
C PRO A 261 -16.16 -29.12 2.47
N ARG A 262 -16.65 -28.94 1.24
CA ARG A 262 -16.21 -29.77 0.09
C ARG A 262 -14.74 -29.57 -0.23
N VAL A 263 -14.23 -28.36 0.00
CA VAL A 263 -12.84 -27.95 -0.22
C VAL A 263 -12.40 -27.23 1.06
N ALA A 264 -11.39 -27.74 1.76
CA ALA A 264 -11.03 -27.27 3.10
C ALA A 264 -10.63 -25.79 3.13
N GLU A 265 -10.03 -25.32 2.03
CA GLU A 265 -9.61 -23.93 1.84
C GLU A 265 -10.80 -22.99 1.57
N ARG A 266 -12.00 -23.52 1.30
CA ARG A 266 -13.22 -22.76 1.00
C ARG A 266 -14.28 -22.84 2.10
N ASP A 267 -13.85 -23.00 3.35
CA ASP A 267 -14.74 -23.21 4.49
C ASP A 267 -15.28 -21.93 5.12
N TYR A 268 -14.80 -20.75 4.73
CA TYR A 268 -15.17 -19.50 5.39
C TYR A 268 -16.51 -18.97 4.89
N ARG A 269 -17.43 -18.62 5.80
CA ARG A 269 -18.81 -18.21 5.47
C ARG A 269 -19.11 -16.78 5.83
N SER A 270 -18.85 -16.40 7.08
CA SER A 270 -19.29 -15.11 7.62
C SER A 270 -18.47 -14.64 8.81
N ARG A 271 -18.72 -13.40 9.23
CA ARG A 271 -18.20 -12.77 10.45
C ARG A 271 -19.25 -11.83 11.03
N THR A 272 -19.46 -11.88 12.33
CA THR A 272 -20.26 -10.88 13.06
C THR A 272 -19.47 -10.32 14.24
N ARG A 273 -19.97 -9.25 14.87
CA ARG A 273 -19.38 -8.65 16.07
C ARG A 273 -20.33 -8.77 17.25
N ALA A 274 -19.82 -9.21 18.39
CA ALA A 274 -20.57 -9.27 19.63
C ALA A 274 -20.93 -7.86 20.15
N ASP A 275 -22.10 -7.72 20.78
CA ASP A 275 -22.54 -6.46 21.41
C ASP A 275 -21.86 -6.20 22.76
N ASP A 276 -22.24 -5.11 23.44
CA ASP A 276 -21.73 -4.71 24.76
C ASP A 276 -21.94 -5.78 25.86
N LEU A 277 -22.87 -6.71 25.64
CA LEU A 277 -23.20 -7.83 26.51
C LEU A 277 -22.61 -9.15 25.99
N GLY A 278 -21.69 -9.08 25.03
CA GLY A 278 -21.03 -10.22 24.40
C GLY A 278 -21.97 -11.06 23.53
N ARG A 279 -23.19 -10.62 23.25
CA ARG A 279 -24.17 -11.39 22.46
C ARG A 279 -23.91 -11.21 20.98
N PHE A 280 -24.13 -12.26 20.21
CA PHE A 280 -24.05 -12.23 18.76
C PHE A 280 -25.20 -13.00 18.12
N SER A 281 -25.50 -12.65 16.87
CA SER A 281 -26.43 -13.39 16.02
C SER A 281 -25.89 -13.43 14.60
N VAL A 282 -26.01 -14.59 13.95
CA VAL A 282 -25.67 -14.79 12.54
C VAL A 282 -26.71 -15.71 11.92
N ARG A 283 -26.94 -15.57 10.61
CA ARG A 283 -27.83 -16.46 9.86
C ARG A 283 -27.04 -17.18 8.79
N GLU A 284 -27.24 -18.50 8.75
CA GLU A 284 -26.60 -19.38 7.78
C GLU A 284 -27.62 -20.37 7.22
N PRO A 285 -27.44 -20.85 5.97
CA PRO A 285 -28.24 -21.94 5.41
C PRO A 285 -28.28 -23.19 6.31
N GLU A 286 -29.18 -24.13 6.00
CA GLU A 286 -29.19 -25.43 6.70
C GLU A 286 -27.82 -26.12 6.56
N GLY A 287 -27.20 -26.44 7.70
CA GLY A 287 -25.85 -26.99 7.73
C GLY A 287 -25.22 -27.02 9.11
N ARG A 288 -24.00 -27.57 9.19
CA ARG A 288 -23.15 -27.58 10.37
C ARG A 288 -22.01 -26.59 10.23
N TYR A 289 -21.78 -25.82 11.28
CA TYR A 289 -20.81 -24.73 11.31
C TYR A 289 -19.91 -24.82 12.53
N ARG A 290 -18.69 -24.29 12.40
CA ARG A 290 -17.73 -24.04 13.49
C ARG A 290 -17.67 -22.55 13.75
N LEU A 291 -17.89 -22.15 14.99
CA LEU A 291 -17.83 -20.76 15.43
C LEU A 291 -16.57 -20.54 16.27
N ILE A 292 -15.84 -19.47 15.95
CA ILE A 292 -14.61 -19.07 16.65
C ILE A 292 -14.68 -17.57 16.95
N ALA A 293 -14.49 -17.19 18.20
CA ALA A 293 -14.40 -15.79 18.61
C ALA A 293 -12.94 -15.33 18.71
N VAL A 294 -12.68 -14.11 18.22
CA VAL A 294 -11.38 -13.42 18.28
C VAL A 294 -11.58 -12.03 18.88
N THR A 295 -10.74 -11.68 19.86
CA THR A 295 -10.75 -10.35 20.50
C THR A 295 -9.81 -9.36 19.80
N ALA A 296 -9.93 -8.07 20.12
CA ALA A 296 -8.92 -7.07 19.72
C ALA A 296 -7.51 -7.40 20.23
N GLY A 297 -7.40 -8.00 21.41
CA GLY A 297 -6.15 -8.55 21.95
C GLY A 297 -5.71 -9.90 21.35
N LEU A 298 -6.29 -10.35 20.23
CA LEU A 298 -5.96 -11.60 19.52
C LEU A 298 -6.07 -12.87 20.37
N THR A 299 -6.86 -12.84 21.43
CA THR A 299 -7.26 -14.04 22.16
C THR A 299 -8.35 -14.76 21.38
N VAL A 300 -8.17 -16.07 21.16
CA VAL A 300 -9.01 -16.91 20.29
C VAL A 300 -9.75 -17.96 21.13
N SER A 301 -11.05 -18.15 20.87
CA SER A 301 -11.82 -19.23 21.48
C SER A 301 -11.48 -20.59 20.88
N PRO A 302 -11.72 -21.70 21.61
CA PRO A 302 -11.94 -22.99 20.96
C PRO A 302 -13.09 -22.90 19.95
N ALA A 303 -13.02 -23.68 18.88
CA ALA A 303 -14.12 -23.80 17.93
C ALA A 303 -15.30 -24.54 18.58
N VAL A 304 -16.52 -24.01 18.40
CA VAL A 304 -17.76 -24.68 18.82
C VAL A 304 -18.57 -25.04 17.59
N GLU A 305 -18.93 -26.32 17.48
CA GLU A 305 -19.81 -26.80 16.41
C GLU A 305 -21.28 -26.53 16.74
N VAL A 306 -22.04 -26.09 15.74
CA VAL A 306 -23.47 -25.83 15.84
C VAL A 306 -24.18 -26.17 14.53
N GLU A 307 -25.42 -26.63 14.64
CA GLU A 307 -26.33 -26.77 13.50
C GLU A 307 -27.15 -25.47 13.35
N ALA A 308 -27.27 -24.95 12.13
CA ALA A 308 -28.11 -23.78 11.88
C ALA A 308 -29.56 -24.08 12.28
N GLY A 309 -30.17 -23.20 13.08
CA GLY A 309 -31.53 -23.38 13.59
C GLY A 309 -31.65 -24.28 14.82
N ALA A 310 -30.53 -24.75 15.39
CA ALA A 310 -30.54 -25.45 16.67
C ALA A 310 -31.14 -24.58 17.80
N THR A 311 -31.95 -25.19 18.67
CA THR A 311 -32.55 -24.49 19.81
C THR A 311 -31.54 -24.37 20.97
N GLY A 312 -31.03 -23.16 21.22
CA GLY A 312 -30.12 -22.88 22.33
C GLY A 312 -29.14 -21.75 22.00
N GLU A 313 -28.57 -21.12 23.03
CA GLU A 313 -27.48 -20.15 22.85
C GLU A 313 -26.14 -20.88 22.76
N VAL A 314 -25.34 -20.56 21.73
CA VAL A 314 -23.94 -20.97 21.63
C VAL A 314 -23.11 -20.19 22.66
N ALA A 315 -22.31 -20.89 23.47
CA ALA A 315 -21.39 -20.26 24.40
C ALA A 315 -19.95 -20.35 23.86
N LEU A 316 -19.37 -19.21 23.49
CA LEU A 316 -17.95 -19.10 23.14
C LEU A 316 -17.21 -18.58 24.37
N SER A 317 -16.18 -19.30 24.82
CA SER A 317 -15.39 -18.93 26.01
C SER A 317 -13.92 -18.69 25.65
N LEU A 318 -13.35 -17.61 26.17
CA LEU A 318 -11.96 -17.20 25.96
C LEU A 318 -11.32 -16.83 27.30
N SER A 319 -9.99 -16.83 27.38
CA SER A 319 -9.29 -16.17 28.49
C SER A 319 -9.44 -14.65 28.40
N ARG A 320 -9.36 -13.95 29.54
CA ARG A 320 -9.24 -12.49 29.53
C ARG A 320 -7.86 -12.10 29.00
N PRO A 321 -7.75 -11.12 28.08
CA PRO A 321 -6.45 -10.54 27.80
C PRO A 321 -5.91 -9.85 29.07
N GLY A 322 -4.59 -9.87 29.24
CA GLY A 322 -3.91 -8.93 30.13
C GLY A 322 -3.58 -7.64 29.37
N VAL A 323 -3.06 -6.65 30.08
CA VAL A 323 -2.73 -5.33 29.54
C VAL A 323 -1.25 -5.01 29.75
N LEU A 324 -0.55 -4.63 28.69
CA LEU A 324 0.78 -4.02 28.77
C LEU A 324 0.63 -2.50 28.70
N ARG A 325 0.97 -1.81 29.78
CA ARG A 325 1.09 -0.34 29.83
C ARG A 325 2.54 0.05 29.58
N TYR A 326 2.80 0.89 28.58
CA TYR A 326 4.15 1.28 28.19
C TYR A 326 4.36 2.80 28.31
N HIS A 327 5.59 3.19 28.66
CA HIS A 327 6.10 4.56 28.61
C HIS A 327 7.55 4.53 28.14
N VAL A 328 7.82 5.12 26.98
CA VAL A 328 9.14 5.15 26.35
C VAL A 328 9.61 6.58 26.16
N LYS A 329 10.88 6.82 26.50
CA LYS A 329 11.52 8.14 26.43
C LYS A 329 12.85 8.10 25.68
N ASP A 330 13.31 9.25 25.22
CA ASP A 330 14.71 9.44 24.83
C ASP A 330 15.63 9.68 26.05
N ASP A 331 16.93 9.78 25.78
CA ASP A 331 17.98 10.05 26.78
C ASP A 331 17.90 11.48 27.38
N GLY A 332 17.15 12.38 26.74
CA GLY A 332 16.77 13.69 27.24
C GLY A 332 15.52 13.70 28.12
N GLY A 333 14.82 12.56 28.24
CA GLY A 333 13.58 12.40 29.00
C GLY A 333 12.29 12.85 28.29
N ARG A 334 12.34 13.13 26.98
CA ARG A 334 11.18 13.44 26.12
C ARG A 334 10.47 12.14 25.74
N ASP A 335 9.15 12.17 25.71
CA ASP A 335 8.34 11.05 25.22
C ASP A 335 8.60 10.84 23.72
N LEU A 336 8.81 9.58 23.33
CA LEU A 336 9.39 9.24 22.03
C LEU A 336 8.45 8.32 21.23
N PRO A 337 8.12 8.63 19.96
CA PRO A 337 7.39 7.70 19.11
C PRO A 337 8.24 6.44 18.85
N VAL A 338 7.69 5.26 19.14
CA VAL A 338 8.41 3.98 19.04
C VAL A 338 7.53 2.83 18.55
N LYS A 339 8.18 1.84 17.94
CA LYS A 339 7.57 0.57 17.58
C LYS A 339 7.83 -0.45 18.69
N LEU A 340 6.79 -1.14 19.14
CA LEU A 340 6.93 -2.31 20.02
C LEU A 340 6.67 -3.57 19.20
N SER A 341 7.67 -4.44 19.06
CA SER A 341 7.53 -5.78 18.49
C SER A 341 7.47 -6.81 19.61
N ILE A 342 6.31 -7.43 19.80
CA ILE A 342 6.03 -8.29 20.95
C ILE A 342 6.03 -9.75 20.50
N ARG A 343 7.03 -10.51 20.94
CA ARG A 343 7.24 -11.92 20.59
C ARG A 343 6.89 -12.83 21.77
N PRO A 344 6.11 -13.90 21.59
CA PRO A 344 5.86 -14.87 22.65
C PRO A 344 7.11 -15.73 22.92
N VAL A 345 7.30 -16.12 24.18
CA VAL A 345 8.40 -16.99 24.65
C VAL A 345 7.81 -18.33 25.11
N GLY A 346 8.33 -19.45 24.60
CA GLY A 346 7.90 -20.80 24.99
C GLY A 346 6.50 -21.21 24.49
N GLN A 347 5.70 -20.27 23.99
CA GLN A 347 4.42 -20.50 23.32
C GLN A 347 4.51 -20.05 21.86
N GLY A 348 3.76 -20.70 20.97
CA GLY A 348 3.62 -20.25 19.58
C GLY A 348 2.77 -18.98 19.50
N THR A 349 2.85 -18.26 18.39
CA THR A 349 1.87 -17.22 18.07
C THR A 349 0.49 -17.86 17.88
N PRO A 350 -0.62 -17.18 18.26
CA PRO A 350 -1.96 -17.64 17.90
C PRO A 350 -2.01 -17.93 16.39
N ASN A 351 -2.50 -19.11 15.99
CA ASN A 351 -2.63 -19.43 14.58
C ASN A 351 -4.01 -18.96 14.10
N ILE A 352 -4.09 -17.70 13.66
CA ILE A 352 -5.31 -17.13 13.07
C ILE A 352 -5.16 -17.20 11.54
N PRO A 353 -6.04 -17.93 10.83
CA PRO A 353 -5.95 -18.02 9.36
C PRO A 353 -6.12 -16.66 8.67
N ALA A 354 -5.33 -16.40 7.62
CA ALA A 354 -5.40 -15.14 6.85
C ALA A 354 -6.83 -14.82 6.37
N ARG A 355 -7.59 -15.85 5.96
CA ARG A 355 -9.01 -15.74 5.57
C ARG A 355 -9.95 -15.16 6.62
N PHE A 356 -9.53 -15.02 7.88
CA PHE A 356 -10.32 -14.35 8.93
C PHE A 356 -10.24 -12.82 8.83
N GLY A 357 -9.24 -12.30 8.11
CA GLY A 357 -9.02 -10.87 7.95
C GLY A 357 -8.67 -10.18 9.27
N GLU A 358 -8.10 -10.91 10.23
CA GLU A 358 -7.61 -10.36 11.49
C GLU A 358 -6.24 -9.71 11.27
N LEU A 359 -6.05 -8.53 11.85
CA LEU A 359 -4.79 -7.81 11.87
C LEU A 359 -3.79 -8.49 12.83
N GLY A 360 -2.50 -8.42 12.56
CA GLY A 360 -1.52 -8.49 13.65
C GLY A 360 -0.77 -9.79 13.92
N ILE A 361 -0.56 -10.70 12.96
CA ILE A 361 0.40 -11.80 13.17
C ILE A 361 1.36 -11.92 11.99
N HIS A 362 2.48 -11.21 12.10
CA HIS A 362 3.58 -11.29 11.13
C HIS A 362 4.88 -11.68 11.83
N TYR A 363 5.70 -12.50 11.17
CA TYR A 363 7.08 -12.83 11.58
C TYR A 363 7.26 -13.46 12.96
N GLY A 364 6.24 -14.18 13.45
CA GLY A 364 6.25 -14.80 14.78
C GLY A 364 6.09 -13.80 15.93
N LEU A 365 5.56 -12.60 15.65
CA LEU A 365 5.11 -11.65 16.65
C LEU A 365 3.66 -11.97 17.04
N THR A 366 3.36 -11.80 18.32
CA THR A 366 1.96 -11.77 18.79
C THR A 366 1.33 -10.43 18.46
N ARG A 367 2.11 -9.34 18.51
CA ARG A 367 1.60 -8.00 18.22
C ARG A 367 2.73 -7.04 17.83
N THR A 368 2.39 -6.10 16.96
CA THR A 368 3.17 -4.88 16.72
C THR A 368 2.35 -3.69 17.20
N VAL A 369 2.99 -2.74 17.88
CA VAL A 369 2.34 -1.49 18.32
C VAL A 369 3.11 -0.31 17.75
N PHE A 370 2.40 0.57 17.04
CA PHE A 370 2.91 1.86 16.61
C PHE A 370 2.52 2.89 17.67
N ALA A 371 3.41 3.15 18.62
CA ALA A 371 3.17 4.07 19.73
C ALA A 371 3.62 5.48 19.34
N GLU A 372 2.78 6.29 18.67
CA GLU A 372 3.20 7.60 18.16
C GLU A 372 3.64 8.61 19.24
N THR A 373 3.25 8.39 20.50
CA THR A 373 3.65 9.23 21.64
C THR A 373 4.66 8.53 22.56
N GLY A 374 4.91 7.24 22.37
CA GLY A 374 5.64 6.42 23.33
C GLY A 374 4.89 6.09 24.63
N VAL A 375 3.62 6.51 24.78
CA VAL A 375 2.80 6.26 25.97
C VAL A 375 1.48 5.62 25.59
N GLY A 376 1.13 4.50 26.22
CA GLY A 376 -0.14 3.84 25.95
C GLY A 376 -0.31 2.48 26.60
N GLU A 377 -1.34 1.77 26.14
CA GLU A 377 -1.71 0.44 26.62
C GLU A 377 -2.04 -0.47 25.44
N VAL A 378 -1.77 -1.76 25.60
CA VAL A 378 -2.10 -2.77 24.60
C VAL A 378 -2.54 -4.07 25.26
N GLU A 379 -3.64 -4.66 24.77
CA GLU A 379 -4.11 -5.97 25.21
C GLU A 379 -3.27 -7.10 24.60
N LEU A 380 -2.96 -8.12 25.41
CA LEU A 380 -2.21 -9.30 25.00
C LEU A 380 -2.84 -10.56 25.62
N PRO A 381 -2.76 -11.72 24.96
CA PRO A 381 -3.05 -12.99 25.61
C PRO A 381 -2.15 -13.20 26.84
N SER A 382 -2.58 -14.06 27.77
CA SER A 382 -1.73 -14.42 28.90
C SER A 382 -0.53 -15.24 28.42
N GLY A 383 0.68 -14.88 28.83
CA GLY A 383 1.89 -15.57 28.43
C GLY A 383 3.17 -14.83 28.80
N ASP A 384 4.30 -15.47 28.50
CA ASP A 384 5.61 -14.85 28.59
C ASP A 384 5.97 -14.22 27.23
N TYR A 385 6.49 -13.01 27.26
CA TYR A 385 6.81 -12.23 26.08
C TYR A 385 8.19 -11.61 26.18
N GLU A 386 8.73 -11.35 24.99
CA GLU A 386 9.85 -10.46 24.79
C GLU A 386 9.40 -9.28 23.95
N VAL A 387 9.58 -8.08 24.49
CA VAL A 387 9.23 -6.82 23.85
C VAL A 387 10.50 -6.17 23.34
N PHE A 388 10.55 -5.93 22.03
CA PHE A 388 11.57 -5.11 21.40
C PHE A 388 11.00 -3.71 21.19
N VAL A 389 11.68 -2.69 21.70
CA VAL A 389 11.34 -1.29 21.52
C VAL A 389 12.36 -0.67 20.58
N SER A 390 11.90 -0.12 19.45
CA SER A 390 12.76 0.41 18.39
C SER A 390 12.24 1.74 17.83
N ARG A 391 13.14 2.51 17.22
CA ARG A 391 12.83 3.71 16.45
C ARG A 391 13.79 3.86 15.27
N GLY A 392 13.42 3.37 14.09
CA GLY A 392 14.25 3.50 12.89
C GLY A 392 15.66 2.92 13.04
N VAL A 393 16.55 3.31 12.12
CA VAL A 393 17.93 2.78 12.03
C VAL A 393 18.98 3.65 12.70
N GLU A 394 18.57 4.73 13.34
CA GLU A 394 19.47 5.66 14.04
C GLU A 394 19.58 5.38 15.55
N TYR A 395 18.64 4.59 16.08
CA TYR A 395 18.49 4.36 17.52
C TYR A 395 18.96 2.95 17.90
N GLU A 396 19.39 2.81 19.15
CA GLU A 396 19.55 1.48 19.76
C GLU A 396 18.18 0.78 19.90
N ILE A 397 18.19 -0.51 20.22
CA ILE A 397 16.97 -1.29 20.50
C ILE A 397 16.98 -1.69 21.98
N ALA A 398 15.89 -1.42 22.70
CA ALA A 398 15.66 -1.96 24.03
C ALA A 398 14.92 -3.30 23.94
N ARG A 399 15.26 -4.23 24.83
CA ARG A 399 14.70 -5.59 24.87
C ARG A 399 14.33 -5.93 26.30
N GLU A 400 13.05 -6.17 26.53
CA GLU A 400 12.50 -6.44 27.85
C GLU A 400 11.71 -7.74 27.86
N ALA A 401 11.92 -8.55 28.90
CA ALA A 401 11.12 -9.75 29.14
C ALA A 401 9.97 -9.43 30.09
N ILE A 402 8.75 -9.78 29.71
CA ILE A 402 7.54 -9.53 30.52
C ILE A 402 6.71 -10.82 30.63
N THR A 403 5.94 -10.93 31.71
CA THR A 403 4.90 -11.93 31.86
C THR A 403 3.56 -11.21 31.98
N VAL A 404 2.63 -11.54 31.10
CA VAL A 404 1.27 -11.01 31.11
C VAL A 404 0.35 -12.09 31.69
N ALA A 405 -0.23 -11.84 32.85
CA ALA A 405 -1.23 -12.72 33.44
C ALA A 405 -2.65 -12.33 32.98
N GLU A 406 -3.56 -13.29 33.01
CA GLU A 406 -4.96 -13.11 32.61
C GLU A 406 -5.63 -11.98 33.40
N GLY A 407 -6.11 -10.95 32.70
CA GLY A 407 -6.79 -9.79 33.31
C GLY A 407 -5.91 -8.87 34.15
N GLU A 408 -4.60 -9.10 34.23
CA GLU A 408 -3.66 -8.23 34.96
C GLU A 408 -3.03 -7.18 34.05
N THR A 409 -2.54 -6.09 34.66
CA THR A 409 -1.76 -5.06 33.96
C THR A 409 -0.29 -5.14 34.35
N VAL A 410 0.60 -5.22 33.36
CA VAL A 410 2.06 -5.13 33.52
C VAL A 410 2.56 -3.80 32.95
N ALA A 411 3.58 -3.21 33.58
CA ALA A 411 4.19 -1.95 33.15
C ALA A 411 5.54 -2.19 32.47
N LEU A 412 5.78 -1.49 31.36
CA LEU A 412 7.05 -1.39 30.65
C LEU A 412 7.52 0.07 30.67
N GLN A 413 8.72 0.31 31.19
CA GLN A 413 9.40 1.60 31.09
C GLN A 413 10.71 1.35 30.35
N ALA A 414 10.94 2.08 29.26
CA ALA A 414 12.13 1.94 28.45
C ALA A 414 12.69 3.31 28.06
N GLU A 415 14.00 3.38 27.85
CA GLU A 415 14.70 4.53 27.31
C GLU A 415 15.41 4.11 26.02
N LEU A 416 15.34 4.95 24.99
CA LEU A 416 15.95 4.69 23.70
C LEU A 416 16.95 5.79 23.35
N ARG A 417 18.21 5.41 23.10
CA ARG A 417 19.27 6.34 22.72
C ARG A 417 19.36 6.48 21.20
N ARG A 418 19.33 7.71 20.67
CA ARG A 418 19.76 8.01 19.30
C ARG A 418 21.29 7.89 19.24
N SER A 419 21.78 6.92 18.49
CA SER A 419 23.17 6.46 18.56
C SER A 419 23.96 6.74 17.28
N VAL A 420 23.26 6.99 16.18
CA VAL A 420 23.81 7.48 14.91
C VAL A 420 23.46 8.95 14.77
N GLN A 421 24.45 9.76 14.39
CA GLN A 421 24.28 11.19 14.16
C GLN A 421 24.15 11.43 12.65
N THR A 422 23.05 12.04 12.24
CA THR A 422 22.71 12.33 10.84
C THR A 422 22.54 13.83 10.60
N THR A 423 23.23 14.68 11.37
CA THR A 423 23.05 16.14 11.33
C THR A 423 23.10 16.71 9.91
N GLY A 424 22.05 17.42 9.50
CA GLY A 424 21.85 18.00 8.18
C GLY A 424 21.23 17.05 7.15
N TRP A 425 21.00 15.79 7.52
CA TRP A 425 20.42 14.75 6.69
C TRP A 425 19.08 14.31 7.26
N LEU A 426 18.08 14.20 6.39
CA LEU A 426 16.75 13.72 6.77
C LEU A 426 16.45 12.40 6.05
N SER A 427 15.77 11.49 6.74
CA SER A 427 15.34 10.22 6.16
C SER A 427 14.11 10.40 5.26
N SER A 428 14.12 9.74 4.10
CA SER A 428 13.03 9.76 3.14
C SER A 428 12.78 8.38 2.54
N ASP A 429 11.55 8.15 2.15
CA ASP A 429 11.09 6.98 1.44
C ASP A 429 10.16 7.50 0.35
N THR A 430 10.59 7.32 -0.90
CA THR A 430 9.98 7.95 -2.06
C THR A 430 8.88 7.11 -2.68
N HIS A 431 8.54 5.94 -2.11
CA HIS A 431 7.60 4.99 -2.69
C HIS A 431 6.73 4.34 -1.59
N ILE A 432 5.57 4.94 -1.31
CA ILE A 432 4.65 4.52 -0.24
C ILE A 432 3.20 4.65 -0.72
N HIS A 433 2.44 3.58 -0.52
CA HIS A 433 1.02 3.49 -0.86
C HIS A 433 0.14 3.49 0.39
N ALA A 434 -1.06 4.06 0.30
CA ALA A 434 -2.08 4.10 1.34
C ALA A 434 -3.48 4.06 0.72
N GLN A 435 -4.48 4.61 1.41
CA GLN A 435 -5.90 4.40 1.10
C GLN A 435 -6.38 4.80 -0.30
N LEU A 436 -5.65 5.62 -1.06
CA LEU A 436 -6.04 5.95 -2.44
C LEU A 436 -5.44 4.98 -3.47
N SER A 437 -4.46 4.16 -3.07
CA SER A 437 -3.93 3.05 -3.86
C SER A 437 -4.82 1.80 -3.65
N PRO A 438 -5.30 1.13 -4.73
CA PRO A 438 -6.18 -0.03 -4.61
C PRO A 438 -5.57 -1.24 -3.87
N ASP A 439 -4.25 -1.35 -3.83
CA ASP A 439 -3.49 -2.45 -3.20
C ASP A 439 -3.05 -2.18 -1.76
N SER A 440 -3.34 -0.99 -1.22
CA SER A 440 -3.09 -0.73 0.20
C SER A 440 -4.37 -0.83 1.04
N PRO A 441 -4.40 -1.71 2.05
CA PRO A 441 -5.51 -1.79 2.98
C PRO A 441 -5.45 -0.73 4.10
N ASP A 442 -4.47 0.17 4.08
CA ASP A 442 -4.14 1.05 5.20
C ASP A 442 -4.64 2.47 4.98
N THR A 443 -5.15 3.08 6.05
CA THR A 443 -5.47 4.51 6.05
C THR A 443 -4.22 5.38 6.07
N TYR A 444 -4.37 6.67 5.76
CA TYR A 444 -3.27 7.62 5.96
C TYR A 444 -2.79 7.66 7.41
N GLU A 445 -3.69 7.55 8.40
CA GLU A 445 -3.33 7.50 9.80
C GLU A 445 -2.54 6.23 10.16
N ASP A 446 -2.91 5.08 9.62
CA ASP A 446 -2.16 3.82 9.83
C ASP A 446 -0.73 3.95 9.31
N LYS A 447 -0.56 4.54 8.12
CA LYS A 447 0.75 4.80 7.51
C LYS A 447 1.56 5.78 8.33
N VAL A 448 1.00 6.93 8.69
CA VAL A 448 1.71 7.95 9.47
C VAL A 448 2.15 7.39 10.82
N ARG A 449 1.32 6.58 11.50
CA ARG A 449 1.71 5.88 12.73
C ARG A 449 2.91 4.96 12.51
N ALA A 450 2.94 4.20 11.42
CA ALA A 450 4.08 3.35 11.10
C ALA A 450 5.35 4.16 10.74
N MET A 451 5.22 5.22 9.95
CA MET A 451 6.33 6.06 9.51
C MET A 451 7.00 6.80 10.67
N VAL A 452 6.21 7.45 11.55
CA VAL A 452 6.75 8.25 12.65
C VAL A 452 7.54 7.41 13.65
N VAL A 453 7.13 6.16 13.89
CA VAL A 453 7.84 5.27 14.82
C VAL A 453 9.09 4.67 14.21
N GLU A 454 9.25 4.70 12.90
CA GLU A 454 10.46 4.28 12.19
C GLU A 454 11.44 5.44 11.93
N ASN A 455 11.16 6.62 12.48
CA ASN A 455 11.95 7.84 12.25
C ASN A 455 12.04 8.20 10.76
N LEU A 456 10.94 8.03 10.01
CA LEU A 456 10.83 8.50 8.63
C LEU A 456 10.37 9.96 8.62
N GLU A 457 11.25 10.87 8.22
CA GLU A 457 11.08 12.32 8.41
C GLU A 457 10.43 13.00 7.21
N LEU A 458 10.71 12.54 5.99
CA LEU A 458 10.19 13.09 4.73
C LEU A 458 9.59 11.99 3.84
N PRO A 459 8.46 11.36 4.22
CA PRO A 459 7.80 10.39 3.35
C PRO A 459 7.17 11.04 2.12
N VAL A 460 7.20 10.35 0.99
CA VAL A 460 6.48 10.77 -0.23
C VAL A 460 5.20 9.94 -0.40
N SER A 461 4.05 10.59 -0.57
CA SER A 461 2.78 9.89 -0.89
C SER A 461 2.72 9.57 -2.38
N THR A 462 2.85 8.30 -2.76
CA THR A 462 2.93 7.88 -4.17
C THR A 462 1.82 6.92 -4.55
N GLU A 463 0.58 7.34 -4.33
CA GLU A 463 -0.60 6.54 -4.67
C GLU A 463 -0.67 6.28 -6.18
N HIS A 464 -1.19 5.12 -6.56
CA HIS A 464 -1.45 4.76 -7.94
C HIS A 464 -2.52 5.67 -8.54
N GLU A 465 -2.22 6.32 -9.66
CA GLU A 465 -3.20 7.07 -10.46
C GLU A 465 -3.97 8.15 -9.66
N ALA A 466 -3.43 8.57 -8.51
CA ALA A 466 -4.00 9.57 -7.62
C ALA A 466 -2.90 10.37 -6.94
N ILE A 467 -3.18 11.65 -6.68
CA ILE A 467 -2.30 12.51 -5.88
C ILE A 467 -2.86 12.54 -4.44
N GLY A 468 -2.20 11.80 -3.55
CA GLY A 468 -2.51 11.71 -2.11
C GLY A 468 -1.65 12.64 -1.25
N ASP A 469 -2.05 12.88 -0.01
CA ASP A 469 -1.32 13.76 0.92
C ASP A 469 -1.36 13.23 2.37
N PHE A 470 -0.19 12.96 2.95
CA PHE A 470 -0.06 12.50 4.34
C PHE A 470 -0.21 13.63 5.38
N ASN A 471 -0.03 14.89 5.00
CA ASN A 471 0.02 16.01 5.94
C ASN A 471 -1.24 16.19 6.80
N PRO A 472 -2.47 16.01 6.28
CA PRO A 472 -3.67 16.03 7.12
C PRO A 472 -3.65 14.97 8.24
N ALA A 473 -3.16 13.77 7.96
CA ALA A 473 -3.03 12.71 8.97
C ALA A 473 -1.88 13.01 9.97
N ILE A 474 -0.77 13.59 9.48
CA ILE A 474 0.33 14.07 10.34
C ILE A 474 -0.17 15.12 11.35
N GLU A 475 -1.00 16.08 10.90
CA GLU A 475 -1.61 17.09 11.75
C GLU A 475 -2.61 16.46 12.75
N ALA A 476 -3.51 15.60 12.26
CA ALA A 476 -4.53 14.96 13.09
C ALA A 476 -3.94 14.10 14.22
N LEU A 477 -2.81 13.44 13.96
CA LEU A 477 -2.08 12.64 14.94
C LEU A 477 -1.15 13.48 15.84
N GLY A 478 -0.93 14.75 15.53
CA GLY A 478 -0.08 15.65 16.32
C GLY A 478 1.41 15.29 16.22
N VAL A 479 1.84 14.64 15.14
CA VAL A 479 3.22 14.15 14.96
C VAL A 479 4.10 15.03 14.07
N GLY A 480 3.59 16.18 13.61
CA GLY A 480 4.30 17.10 12.71
C GLY A 480 5.64 17.63 13.23
N SER A 481 5.92 17.54 14.54
CA SER A 481 7.27 17.85 15.06
C SER A 481 8.35 16.84 14.65
N TRP A 482 7.97 15.71 14.07
CA TRP A 482 8.86 14.59 13.73
C TRP A 482 8.96 14.33 12.23
N MET A 483 8.03 14.83 11.43
CA MET A 483 7.95 14.51 10.00
C MET A 483 7.14 15.53 9.22
N HIS A 484 7.41 15.62 7.92
CA HIS A 484 6.69 16.43 6.95
C HIS A 484 6.47 15.61 5.67
N GLY A 485 5.22 15.52 5.20
CA GLY A 485 4.90 14.72 4.01
C GLY A 485 5.19 15.49 2.73
N ILE A 486 5.84 14.84 1.77
CA ILE A 486 6.00 15.35 0.40
C ILE A 486 4.92 14.71 -0.47
N VAL A 487 4.23 15.52 -1.27
CA VAL A 487 3.17 15.01 -2.14
C VAL A 487 3.77 14.48 -3.44
N GLY A 488 3.41 13.27 -3.83
CA GLY A 488 3.79 12.67 -5.10
C GLY A 488 2.65 11.86 -5.73
N SER A 489 3.01 11.01 -6.68
CA SER A 489 2.14 9.98 -7.26
C SER A 489 3.02 8.93 -7.93
N GLU A 490 2.58 7.68 -7.88
CA GLU A 490 3.10 6.67 -8.80
C GLU A 490 2.24 6.67 -10.08
N VAL A 491 2.88 7.00 -11.20
CA VAL A 491 2.30 6.88 -12.54
C VAL A 491 2.45 5.44 -12.98
N THR A 492 1.38 4.67 -12.89
CA THR A 492 1.38 3.22 -13.03
C THR A 492 0.95 2.86 -14.44
N THR A 493 1.93 2.87 -15.35
CA THR A 493 1.64 2.56 -16.74
C THR A 493 1.58 1.04 -16.89
N TYR A 494 0.37 0.49 -16.95
CA TYR A 494 0.11 -0.96 -17.12
C TYR A 494 0.52 -1.49 -18.52
N ILE A 495 1.50 -0.87 -19.16
CA ILE A 495 1.98 -1.19 -20.50
C ILE A 495 3.50 -1.08 -20.63
N TYR A 496 4.15 -0.17 -19.90
CA TYR A 496 5.60 -0.01 -20.01
C TYR A 496 6.35 0.20 -18.71
N GLY A 497 5.75 0.49 -17.57
CA GLY A 497 6.50 0.62 -16.30
C GLY A 497 5.85 1.56 -15.32
N HIS A 498 6.36 1.61 -14.09
CA HIS A 498 5.88 2.55 -13.09
C HIS A 498 6.92 3.62 -12.75
N PHE A 499 6.42 4.80 -12.39
CA PHE A 499 7.27 5.97 -12.18
C PHE A 499 6.75 6.85 -11.05
N ASN A 500 7.60 7.16 -10.08
CA ASN A 500 7.27 8.19 -9.09
C ASN A 500 7.55 9.59 -9.65
N ALA A 501 6.61 10.50 -9.40
CA ALA A 501 6.75 11.92 -9.67
C ALA A 501 6.53 12.71 -8.38
N PHE A 502 7.53 13.47 -7.94
CA PHE A 502 7.44 14.32 -6.74
C PHE A 502 8.38 15.53 -6.83
N PRO A 503 8.05 16.68 -6.22
CA PRO A 503 6.77 16.99 -5.57
C PRO A 503 5.67 17.31 -6.60
N LEU A 504 4.42 17.01 -6.25
CA LEU A 504 3.22 17.34 -7.03
C LEU A 504 2.27 18.22 -6.21
N VAL A 505 1.40 18.95 -6.91
CA VAL A 505 0.37 19.78 -6.29
C VAL A 505 -1.01 19.21 -6.64
N PRO A 506 -1.80 18.73 -5.66
CA PRO A 506 -3.13 18.20 -5.92
C PRO A 506 -4.07 19.26 -6.53
N ASP A 507 -4.76 18.90 -7.60
CA ASP A 507 -5.88 19.63 -8.20
C ASP A 507 -7.17 18.84 -8.02
N PHE A 508 -7.89 19.12 -6.93
CA PHE A 508 -9.14 18.46 -6.56
C PHE A 508 -10.29 18.67 -7.57
N THR A 509 -10.09 19.46 -8.63
CA THR A 509 -11.08 19.64 -9.70
C THR A 509 -10.91 18.66 -10.85
N LYS A 510 -9.84 17.86 -10.85
CA LYS A 510 -9.47 16.92 -11.91
C LYS A 510 -9.51 15.45 -11.44
N PRO A 511 -9.54 14.49 -12.39
CA PRO A 511 -9.37 13.07 -12.09
C PRO A 511 -8.10 12.78 -11.28
N GLY A 512 -8.19 11.85 -10.32
CA GLY A 512 -7.09 11.46 -9.43
C GLY A 512 -6.44 12.63 -8.68
N ASN A 513 -7.20 13.68 -8.36
CA ASN A 513 -6.68 14.94 -7.82
C ASN A 513 -5.62 15.59 -8.73
N GLY A 514 -5.75 15.45 -10.05
CA GLY A 514 -4.78 15.97 -11.02
C GLY A 514 -3.73 14.96 -11.45
N ARG A 515 -4.06 13.65 -11.45
CA ARG A 515 -3.16 12.57 -11.87
C ARG A 515 -2.54 12.83 -13.25
N ILE A 516 -1.38 12.24 -13.47
CA ILE A 516 -0.67 12.35 -14.74
C ILE A 516 -1.20 11.27 -15.68
N ASP A 517 -2.04 11.67 -16.64
CA ASP A 517 -2.59 10.72 -17.62
C ASP A 517 -1.48 10.21 -18.55
N TRP A 518 -1.36 8.89 -18.70
CA TRP A 518 -0.42 8.21 -19.60
C TRP A 518 -1.13 7.39 -20.70
N TYR A 519 -2.45 7.23 -20.61
CA TYR A 519 -3.22 6.41 -21.53
C TYR A 519 -3.05 6.82 -22.99
N GLY A 520 -2.69 5.86 -23.84
CA GLY A 520 -2.45 6.09 -25.27
C GLY A 520 -1.22 6.94 -25.58
N LYS A 521 -0.39 7.26 -24.59
CA LYS A 521 0.83 8.06 -24.74
C LYS A 521 2.06 7.18 -24.77
N LEU A 522 3.04 7.59 -25.57
CA LEU A 522 4.38 7.04 -25.54
C LEU A 522 5.11 7.48 -24.26
N PRO A 523 6.15 6.74 -23.80
CA PRO A 523 6.95 7.16 -22.65
C PRO A 523 7.47 8.59 -22.76
N THR A 524 7.90 9.03 -23.96
CA THR A 524 8.36 10.41 -24.21
C THR A 524 7.29 11.47 -23.93
N GLU A 525 6.03 11.18 -24.23
CA GLU A 525 4.90 12.09 -24.00
C GLU A 525 4.48 12.10 -22.53
N THR A 526 4.50 10.94 -21.87
CA THR A 526 4.22 10.83 -20.43
C THR A 526 5.29 11.56 -19.61
N PHE A 527 6.57 11.35 -19.89
CA PHE A 527 7.66 11.99 -19.14
C PHE A 527 7.65 13.51 -19.35
N ALA A 528 7.42 13.97 -20.58
CA ALA A 528 7.23 15.40 -20.85
C ALA A 528 6.03 15.99 -20.08
N ALA A 529 4.93 15.23 -19.92
CA ALA A 529 3.80 15.65 -19.11
C ALA A 529 4.15 15.73 -17.62
N VAL A 530 4.93 14.78 -17.10
CA VAL A 530 5.47 14.81 -15.73
C VAL A 530 6.25 16.11 -15.52
N HIS A 531 7.27 16.37 -16.34
CA HIS A 531 8.14 17.54 -16.20
C HIS A 531 7.44 18.89 -16.43
N ALA A 532 6.33 18.90 -17.17
CA ALA A 532 5.52 20.10 -17.39
C ALA A 532 4.63 20.47 -16.19
N ASN A 533 4.53 19.64 -15.15
CA ASN A 533 3.76 19.96 -13.96
C ASN A 533 4.33 21.18 -13.21
N PRO A 534 3.50 21.96 -12.50
CA PRO A 534 3.94 23.17 -11.80
C PRO A 534 5.08 22.94 -10.78
N GLY A 535 5.09 21.77 -10.12
CA GLY A 535 6.14 21.38 -9.18
C GLY A 535 7.47 20.96 -9.84
N GLN A 536 7.50 20.87 -11.18
CA GLN A 536 8.62 20.32 -11.96
C GLN A 536 9.17 19.03 -11.34
N PRO A 537 8.31 18.03 -11.10
CA PRO A 537 8.65 16.86 -10.30
C PRO A 537 9.90 16.15 -10.80
N PHE A 538 10.68 15.64 -9.86
CA PHE A 538 11.67 14.61 -10.10
C PHE A 538 10.97 13.34 -10.58
N LEU A 539 11.37 12.83 -11.74
CA LEU A 539 10.84 11.62 -12.33
C LEU A 539 11.76 10.42 -12.02
N GLN A 540 11.28 9.53 -11.16
CA GLN A 540 11.97 8.30 -10.76
C GLN A 540 11.40 7.12 -11.53
N VAL A 541 12.25 6.28 -12.11
CA VAL A 541 11.85 4.95 -12.60
C VAL A 541 11.78 3.99 -11.42
N ASN A 542 10.62 3.39 -11.16
CA ASN A 542 10.43 2.44 -10.07
C ASN A 542 10.77 1.02 -10.52
N HIS A 543 11.29 0.21 -9.58
CA HIS A 543 11.59 -1.21 -9.71
C HIS A 543 11.87 -1.64 -11.16
N PRO A 544 12.93 -1.09 -11.80
CA PRO A 544 13.04 -0.99 -13.27
C PRO A 544 13.11 -2.34 -13.98
N ARG A 545 13.48 -3.39 -13.26
CA ARG A 545 13.61 -4.77 -13.75
C ARG A 545 12.48 -5.70 -13.27
N ALA A 546 11.44 -5.17 -12.63
CA ALA A 546 10.24 -5.94 -12.28
C ALA A 546 9.67 -6.68 -13.50
N THR A 547 9.01 -7.81 -13.25
CA THR A 547 8.49 -8.66 -14.32
C THR A 547 7.32 -8.01 -15.06
N ALA A 548 7.18 -8.35 -16.35
CA ALA A 548 6.13 -7.83 -17.22
C ALA A 548 6.13 -6.29 -17.32
N ILE A 549 4.96 -5.69 -17.31
CA ILE A 549 4.70 -4.26 -17.52
C ILE A 549 5.07 -3.37 -16.32
N GLY A 550 5.46 -3.95 -15.18
CA GLY A 550 5.86 -3.19 -13.99
C GLY A 550 7.26 -2.58 -14.08
N GLY A 551 8.18 -3.17 -14.85
CA GLY A 551 9.58 -2.72 -14.94
C GLY A 551 9.93 -2.06 -16.28
N TYR A 552 10.22 -0.75 -16.28
CA TYR A 552 10.50 0.00 -17.53
C TYR A 552 11.68 -0.54 -18.34
N PHE A 553 12.75 -0.94 -17.68
CA PHE A 553 13.95 -1.44 -18.37
C PHE A 553 13.72 -2.84 -18.93
N SER A 554 12.91 -3.66 -18.25
CA SER A 554 12.46 -4.96 -18.76
C SER A 554 11.54 -4.78 -19.96
N ALA A 555 10.52 -3.93 -19.86
CA ALA A 555 9.53 -3.68 -20.92
C ALA A 555 10.18 -3.11 -22.19
N MET A 556 11.14 -2.20 -22.04
CA MET A 556 11.83 -1.58 -23.18
C MET A 556 13.06 -2.37 -23.66
N GLY A 557 13.40 -3.47 -22.98
CA GLY A 557 14.55 -4.30 -23.28
C GLY A 557 15.87 -3.52 -23.26
N TYR A 558 16.12 -2.78 -22.16
CA TYR A 558 17.36 -2.06 -21.92
C TYR A 558 18.52 -3.02 -21.62
N ASP A 559 19.61 -2.89 -22.37
CA ASP A 559 20.86 -3.63 -22.18
C ASP A 559 21.93 -2.71 -21.58
N ARG A 560 22.33 -2.99 -20.33
CA ARG A 560 23.31 -2.19 -19.59
C ARG A 560 24.71 -2.26 -20.17
N GLU A 561 25.07 -3.34 -20.86
CA GLU A 561 26.41 -3.52 -21.42
C GLU A 561 26.62 -2.62 -22.65
N THR A 562 25.54 -2.38 -23.40
CA THR A 562 25.56 -1.51 -24.59
C THR A 562 25.05 -0.11 -24.32
N GLY A 563 24.27 0.09 -23.25
CA GLY A 563 23.58 1.34 -22.95
C GLY A 563 22.38 1.61 -23.86
N VAL A 564 21.87 0.59 -24.56
CA VAL A 564 20.84 0.73 -25.59
C VAL A 564 19.59 -0.07 -25.19
N ALA A 565 18.42 0.54 -25.38
CA ALA A 565 17.14 -0.16 -25.33
C ALA A 565 16.74 -0.68 -26.71
N SER A 566 16.22 -1.91 -26.76
CA SER A 566 15.80 -2.55 -28.02
C SER A 566 14.43 -2.09 -28.50
N HIS A 567 13.57 -1.58 -27.60
CA HIS A 567 12.25 -1.06 -27.94
C HIS A 567 12.32 0.37 -28.51
N GLN A 568 11.61 0.63 -29.60
CA GLN A 568 11.65 1.92 -30.31
C GLN A 568 11.07 3.09 -29.51
N ASP A 569 10.15 2.79 -28.58
CA ASP A 569 9.45 3.80 -27.77
C ASP A 569 10.22 4.18 -26.49
N TRP A 570 11.45 3.66 -26.32
CA TRP A 570 12.33 4.03 -25.22
C TRP A 570 12.56 5.54 -25.14
N SER A 571 12.41 6.07 -23.93
CA SER A 571 12.76 7.41 -23.55
C SER A 571 13.76 7.35 -22.40
N PRO A 572 14.95 7.97 -22.54
CA PRO A 572 15.86 8.12 -21.42
C PRO A 572 15.48 9.28 -20.49
N ASP A 573 14.42 10.04 -20.75
CA ASP A 573 14.12 11.34 -20.10
C ASP A 573 13.55 11.21 -18.67
N PHE A 574 14.29 10.53 -17.79
CA PHE A 574 14.03 10.38 -16.35
C PHE A 574 15.23 10.89 -15.54
N ASP A 575 14.96 11.28 -14.30
CA ASP A 575 15.92 11.97 -13.41
C ASP A 575 16.56 11.00 -12.40
N GLY A 576 15.84 9.94 -12.02
CA GLY A 576 16.27 8.96 -11.05
C GLY A 576 15.87 7.53 -11.35
N ILE A 577 16.52 6.59 -10.67
CA ILE A 577 16.20 5.17 -10.71
C ILE A 577 16.07 4.67 -9.27
N GLU A 578 14.99 3.96 -8.98
CA GLU A 578 14.87 3.13 -7.79
C GLU A 578 15.85 1.95 -7.95
N VAL A 579 17.06 2.13 -7.43
CA VAL A 579 18.13 1.12 -7.47
C VAL A 579 17.97 0.07 -6.38
N MET A 580 17.10 0.34 -5.40
CA MET A 580 16.72 -0.57 -4.32
C MET A 580 15.23 -0.40 -4.01
N ASN A 581 14.44 -1.40 -4.37
CA ASN A 581 13.06 -1.58 -3.92
C ASN A 581 13.05 -2.75 -2.92
N GLY A 582 12.98 -2.42 -1.63
CA GLY A 582 13.25 -3.39 -0.57
C GLY A 582 14.74 -3.75 -0.42
N CYS A 583 15.12 -4.29 0.74
CA CYS A 583 16.52 -4.59 1.06
C CYS A 583 16.92 -6.00 0.57
N SER A 584 17.16 -6.15 -0.73
CA SER A 584 17.74 -7.38 -1.26
C SER A 584 19.25 -7.43 -0.92
N GLY A 585 19.75 -8.58 -0.51
CA GLY A 585 21.10 -8.71 0.06
C GLY A 585 22.28 -8.60 -0.91
N SER A 586 22.10 -7.86 -2.01
CA SER A 586 23.07 -7.72 -3.09
C SER A 586 23.79 -6.36 -3.07
N GLY A 587 23.31 -5.35 -2.33
CA GLY A 587 23.98 -4.05 -2.19
C GLY A 587 24.42 -3.49 -3.54
N VAL A 588 25.68 -3.07 -3.68
CA VAL A 588 26.21 -2.55 -4.96
C VAL A 588 26.30 -3.57 -6.10
N GLN A 589 26.04 -4.85 -5.84
CA GLN A 589 26.00 -5.91 -6.85
C GLN A 589 24.61 -6.14 -7.46
N ALA A 590 23.58 -5.46 -6.95
CA ALA A 590 22.24 -5.51 -7.48
C ALA A 590 22.19 -5.15 -8.97
N GLU A 591 21.22 -5.73 -9.67
CA GLU A 591 21.07 -5.54 -11.10
C GLU A 591 20.73 -4.08 -11.42
N GLU A 592 19.87 -3.48 -10.62
CA GLU A 592 19.40 -2.11 -10.76
C GLU A 592 20.53 -1.10 -10.48
N VAL A 593 21.42 -1.39 -9.52
CA VAL A 593 22.65 -0.60 -9.30
C VAL A 593 23.57 -0.67 -10.52
N LYS A 594 23.69 -1.84 -11.15
CA LYS A 594 24.49 -2.00 -12.38
C LYS A 594 23.86 -1.29 -13.58
N ASP A 595 22.53 -1.28 -13.67
CA ASP A 595 21.82 -0.46 -14.66
C ASP A 595 22.09 1.03 -14.44
N TRP A 596 22.04 1.49 -13.19
CA TRP A 596 22.39 2.86 -12.83
C TRP A 596 23.83 3.23 -13.20
N PHE A 597 24.81 2.37 -12.91
CA PHE A 597 26.20 2.57 -13.33
C PHE A 597 26.36 2.67 -14.84
N SER A 598 25.56 1.94 -15.62
CA SER A 598 25.56 2.06 -17.08
C SER A 598 25.17 3.47 -17.54
N PHE A 599 24.20 4.12 -16.90
CA PHE A 599 23.84 5.51 -17.21
C PHE A 599 24.93 6.51 -16.80
N LEU A 600 25.53 6.32 -15.62
CA LEU A 600 26.66 7.14 -15.19
C LEU A 600 27.82 7.03 -16.19
N ASN A 601 28.13 5.83 -16.66
CA ASN A 601 29.19 5.58 -17.66
C ASN A 601 28.89 6.17 -19.05
N GLN A 602 27.62 6.46 -19.34
CA GLN A 602 27.20 7.18 -20.56
C GLN A 602 27.23 8.70 -20.39
N GLY A 603 27.71 9.22 -19.25
CA GLY A 603 27.75 10.65 -18.97
C GLY A 603 26.38 11.23 -18.59
N ARG A 604 25.44 10.39 -18.15
CA ARG A 604 24.13 10.82 -17.67
C ARG A 604 24.13 10.92 -16.16
N ARG A 605 23.74 12.07 -15.62
CA ARG A 605 23.52 12.26 -14.18
C ARG A 605 22.13 11.79 -13.81
N VAL A 606 22.02 10.52 -13.44
CA VAL A 606 20.79 9.92 -12.94
C VAL A 606 21.01 9.59 -11.47
N THR A 607 20.09 9.98 -10.61
CA THR A 607 20.21 9.76 -9.15
C THR A 607 19.74 8.36 -8.79
N GLY A 608 20.56 7.61 -8.03
CA GLY A 608 20.15 6.35 -7.42
C GLY A 608 19.32 6.61 -6.16
N VAL A 609 18.13 6.02 -6.09
CA VAL A 609 17.19 6.15 -4.97
C VAL A 609 16.86 4.78 -4.38
N GLY A 610 16.66 4.73 -3.07
CA GLY A 610 16.15 3.55 -2.38
C GLY A 610 14.85 3.87 -1.65
N SER A 611 13.86 2.99 -1.85
CA SER A 611 12.52 3.13 -1.28
C SER A 611 11.88 1.77 -1.01
N THR A 612 10.79 1.77 -0.25
CA THR A 612 10.19 0.52 0.26
C THR A 612 9.16 -0.09 -0.64
N ASP A 613 8.41 0.73 -1.37
CA ASP A 613 7.17 0.33 -2.03
C ASP A 613 6.18 -0.29 -1.00
N ASN A 614 6.04 0.41 0.12
CA ASN A 614 5.30 -0.11 1.26
C ASN A 614 3.79 -0.01 1.04
N HIS A 615 3.17 -1.19 0.93
CA HIS A 615 1.71 -1.34 0.85
C HIS A 615 1.05 -1.59 2.21
N ARG A 616 1.81 -2.08 3.20
CA ARG A 616 1.29 -2.41 4.54
C ARG A 616 2.16 -1.84 5.67
N ALA A 617 1.55 -1.05 6.54
CA ALA A 617 2.09 -0.54 7.80
C ALA A 617 2.56 -1.71 8.68
N GLU A 618 1.74 -2.76 8.79
CA GLU A 618 2.15 -4.03 9.38
C GLU A 618 3.02 -4.82 8.37
N GLY A 619 4.25 -5.19 8.77
CA GLY A 619 5.17 -5.84 7.83
C GLY A 619 6.66 -5.72 8.18
N GLY A 620 7.01 -4.84 9.12
CA GLY A 620 8.38 -4.78 9.68
C GLY A 620 9.44 -4.27 8.70
N ALA A 621 9.07 -3.34 7.81
CA ALA A 621 9.93 -2.89 6.72
C ALA A 621 9.73 -1.43 6.30
N MET A 622 8.86 -0.67 6.97
CA MET A 622 8.65 0.73 6.67
C MET A 622 9.96 1.51 6.83
N GLY A 623 10.31 2.35 5.84
CA GLY A 623 11.61 3.02 5.76
C GLY A 623 12.82 2.09 5.55
N LEU A 624 12.66 0.90 4.96
CA LEU A 624 13.78 0.03 4.59
C LEU A 624 13.64 -0.57 3.17
N PRO A 625 14.53 -0.23 2.23
CA PRO A 625 15.57 0.78 2.32
C PRO A 625 14.94 2.16 2.48
N LEU A 626 15.73 3.11 2.97
CA LEU A 626 15.41 4.53 2.92
C LEU A 626 16.54 5.29 2.22
N SER A 627 16.24 6.52 1.86
CA SER A 627 17.17 7.49 1.31
C SER A 627 17.44 8.59 2.33
N TYR A 628 18.69 8.78 2.75
CA TYR A 628 19.08 9.98 3.48
C TYR A 628 19.35 11.11 2.49
N VAL A 629 18.75 12.27 2.72
CA VAL A 629 18.80 13.44 1.82
C VAL A 629 19.54 14.58 2.51
N HIS A 630 20.60 15.09 1.90
CA HIS A 630 21.38 16.19 2.47
C HIS A 630 20.70 17.54 2.22
N LEU A 631 20.09 18.11 3.26
CA LEU A 631 19.30 19.35 3.18
C LEU A 631 19.87 20.48 4.06
N GLY A 632 20.87 20.18 4.89
CA GLY A 632 21.53 21.15 5.77
C GLY A 632 20.69 21.57 6.99
N THR A 633 19.62 20.83 7.29
CA THR A 633 18.72 21.03 8.44
C THR A 633 18.34 19.69 9.06
N ASP A 634 18.02 19.69 10.35
CA ASP A 634 17.46 18.56 11.10
C ASP A 634 15.95 18.73 11.37
N ASP A 635 15.35 19.84 10.92
CA ASP A 635 13.91 20.11 11.06
C ASP A 635 13.20 19.79 9.74
N PRO A 636 12.36 18.73 9.68
CA PRO A 636 11.62 18.40 8.46
C PRO A 636 10.65 19.51 8.04
N ASN A 637 10.18 20.36 8.97
CA ASN A 637 9.28 21.47 8.65
C ASN A 637 10.01 22.69 8.06
N ALA A 638 11.34 22.71 8.09
CA ALA A 638 12.14 23.74 7.43
C ALA A 638 12.41 23.42 5.94
N VAL A 639 12.06 22.20 5.50
CA VAL A 639 12.28 21.73 4.14
C VAL A 639 11.14 22.21 3.24
N THR A 640 11.48 22.82 2.12
CA THR A 640 10.54 23.17 1.05
C THR A 640 10.58 22.11 -0.05
N ASP A 641 9.46 21.92 -0.75
CA ASP A 641 9.34 21.09 -1.96
C ASP A 641 10.50 21.32 -2.97
N ASP A 642 10.85 22.58 -3.25
CA ASP A 642 11.94 22.92 -4.16
C ASP A 642 13.31 22.44 -3.67
N ALA A 643 13.59 22.58 -2.36
CA ALA A 643 14.85 22.15 -1.75
C ALA A 643 14.95 20.62 -1.72
N PHE A 644 13.84 19.93 -1.41
CA PHE A 644 13.75 18.48 -1.45
C PHE A 644 14.03 17.98 -2.87
N ARG A 645 13.28 18.47 -3.86
CA ARG A 645 13.48 18.15 -5.28
C ARG A 645 14.92 18.43 -5.73
N ALA A 646 15.47 19.61 -5.40
CA ALA A 646 16.83 19.98 -5.80
C ALA A 646 17.87 18.99 -5.28
N ALA A 647 17.74 18.52 -4.03
CA ALA A 647 18.65 17.52 -3.49
C ALA A 647 18.63 16.20 -4.30
N PHE A 648 17.47 15.74 -4.76
CA PHE A 648 17.37 14.57 -5.65
C PHE A 648 17.95 14.85 -7.04
N MET A 649 17.64 16.00 -7.65
CA MET A 649 18.19 16.40 -8.95
C MET A 649 19.72 16.54 -8.92
N GLU A 650 20.27 16.97 -7.80
CA GLU A 650 21.70 17.16 -7.58
C GLU A 650 22.41 15.88 -7.13
N GLY A 651 21.68 14.80 -6.84
CA GLY A 651 22.27 13.54 -6.38
C GLY A 651 22.78 13.57 -4.93
N ARG A 652 22.23 14.45 -4.08
CA ARG A 652 22.58 14.59 -2.66
C ARG A 652 21.86 13.56 -1.78
N VAL A 653 21.93 12.30 -2.21
CA VAL A 653 21.15 11.19 -1.65
C VAL A 653 22.06 10.01 -1.34
N VAL A 654 21.86 9.39 -0.17
CA VAL A 654 22.51 8.15 0.24
C VAL A 654 21.44 7.07 0.38
N VAL A 655 21.59 5.99 -0.38
CA VAL A 655 20.70 4.84 -0.31
C VAL A 655 21.19 3.93 0.81
N THR A 656 20.28 3.52 1.70
CA THR A 656 20.64 2.68 2.83
C THR A 656 19.55 1.67 3.20
N CYS A 657 20.00 0.47 3.54
CA CYS A 657 19.27 -0.44 4.39
C CYS A 657 19.96 -0.53 5.75
N GLY A 658 19.99 0.57 6.51
CA GLY A 658 20.49 0.60 7.87
C GLY A 658 21.63 1.61 8.12
N PRO A 659 22.87 1.32 7.70
CA PRO A 659 24.01 2.17 8.02
C PRO A 659 23.86 3.60 7.50
N PHE A 660 24.34 4.58 8.26
CA PHE A 660 24.54 5.94 7.76
C PHE A 660 25.94 6.05 7.16
N LEU A 661 26.04 6.70 6.00
CA LEU A 661 27.27 6.82 5.22
C LEU A 661 27.36 8.21 4.61
N THR A 662 28.53 8.85 4.71
CA THR A 662 28.86 10.07 3.98
C THR A 662 30.22 9.94 3.31
N ALA A 663 30.42 10.64 2.19
CA ALA A 663 31.70 10.71 1.51
C ALA A 663 31.91 12.12 0.92
N ALA A 664 33.13 12.64 0.99
CA ALA A 664 33.50 13.91 0.37
C ALA A 664 34.89 13.82 -0.28
N LEU A 665 35.16 14.71 -1.24
CA LEU A 665 36.46 14.85 -1.89
C LEU A 665 36.90 16.32 -1.83
N GLY A 666 37.66 16.66 -0.79
CA GLY A 666 38.01 18.06 -0.52
C GLY A 666 36.78 18.86 -0.11
N GLU A 667 36.41 19.88 -0.90
CA GLU A 667 35.20 20.69 -0.68
C GLU A 667 33.97 20.15 -1.44
N ALA A 668 34.14 19.16 -2.32
CA ALA A 668 33.05 18.57 -3.08
C ALA A 668 32.35 17.47 -2.27
N ASP A 669 31.04 17.56 -2.16
CA ASP A 669 30.18 16.54 -1.55
C ASP A 669 29.62 15.59 -2.64
N ILE A 670 28.86 14.58 -2.24
CA ILE A 670 28.12 13.73 -3.18
C ILE A 670 27.21 14.59 -4.08
N GLY A 671 27.17 14.26 -5.36
CA GLY A 671 26.47 15.05 -6.38
C GLY A 671 27.29 16.17 -7.03
N ASP A 672 28.35 16.65 -6.36
CA ASP A 672 29.20 17.73 -6.88
C ASP A 672 30.23 17.23 -7.90
N VAL A 673 30.85 18.18 -8.61
CA VAL A 673 32.02 17.95 -9.46
C VAL A 673 33.29 18.38 -8.73
N ALA A 674 34.19 17.43 -8.50
CA ALA A 674 35.50 17.64 -7.92
C ALA A 674 36.58 17.71 -9.01
N ARG A 675 37.39 18.77 -8.99
CA ARG A 675 38.55 18.88 -9.87
C ARG A 675 39.69 17.98 -9.38
N VAL A 676 40.19 17.10 -10.24
CA VAL A 676 41.29 16.18 -9.92
C VAL A 676 42.43 16.30 -10.93
N SER A 677 43.68 16.16 -10.48
CA SER A 677 44.86 16.39 -11.35
C SER A 677 45.89 15.26 -11.30
N GLY A 678 45.50 14.05 -10.89
CA GLY A 678 46.38 12.89 -10.73
C GLY A 678 45.62 11.57 -10.90
N ASP A 679 46.30 10.46 -10.60
CA ASP A 679 45.77 9.09 -10.67
C ASP A 679 45.27 8.56 -9.31
N LEU A 680 45.24 9.44 -8.30
CA LEU A 680 44.80 9.11 -6.94
C LEU A 680 43.93 10.22 -6.37
N VAL A 681 42.78 9.84 -5.81
CA VAL A 681 41.90 10.72 -5.02
C VAL A 681 41.87 10.26 -3.57
N THR A 682 41.63 11.20 -2.65
CA THR A 682 41.51 10.92 -1.21
C THR A 682 40.14 11.33 -0.75
N LEU A 683 39.31 10.35 -0.40
CA LEU A 683 37.94 10.53 0.06
C LEU A 683 37.92 10.64 1.59
N ASP A 684 37.21 11.62 2.12
CA ASP A 684 36.81 11.67 3.53
C ASP A 684 35.52 10.86 3.68
N VAL A 685 35.57 9.77 4.46
CA VAL A 685 34.42 8.85 4.63
C VAL A 685 34.06 8.73 6.10
N TYR A 686 32.75 8.79 6.38
CA TYR A 686 32.17 8.49 7.68
C TYR A 686 31.07 7.44 7.53
N ALA A 687 31.16 6.38 8.32
CA ALA A 687 30.15 5.33 8.38
C ALA A 687 29.78 5.03 9.84
N ALA A 688 28.49 5.00 10.13
CA ALA A 688 27.97 4.75 11.47
C ALA A 688 26.74 3.83 11.44
N ALA A 689 26.59 3.03 12.50
CA ALA A 689 25.46 2.12 12.66
C ALA A 689 25.21 1.82 14.14
N PRO A 690 23.96 1.61 14.59
CA PRO A 690 23.66 1.21 15.96
C PRO A 690 24.36 -0.10 16.35
N THR A 691 24.53 -0.37 17.65
CA THR A 691 25.35 -1.51 18.10
C THR A 691 24.79 -2.89 17.74
N TRP A 692 23.50 -2.97 17.45
CA TRP A 692 22.84 -4.19 17.01
C TRP A 692 23.07 -4.52 15.53
N MET A 693 23.60 -3.57 14.74
CA MET A 693 23.83 -3.69 13.30
C MET A 693 25.32 -3.88 13.01
N ASP A 694 25.65 -4.80 12.11
CA ASP A 694 27.00 -4.98 11.62
C ASP A 694 27.27 -4.24 10.32
N VAL A 695 28.54 -3.91 10.12
CA VAL A 695 29.07 -3.29 8.92
C VAL A 695 30.51 -3.77 8.85
N ASP A 696 30.79 -4.67 7.92
CA ASP A 696 32.00 -5.50 7.93
C ASP A 696 32.99 -5.07 6.83
N ARG A 697 32.52 -4.32 5.83
CA ARG A 697 33.33 -3.85 4.71
C ARG A 697 32.94 -2.46 4.26
N LEU A 698 33.95 -1.72 3.81
CA LEU A 698 33.83 -0.49 3.03
C LEU A 698 34.43 -0.73 1.65
N GLN A 699 33.73 -0.30 0.61
CA GLN A 699 34.20 -0.39 -0.77
C GLN A 699 34.20 0.99 -1.42
N VAL A 700 35.19 1.22 -2.30
CA VAL A 700 35.22 2.38 -3.19
C VAL A 700 35.10 1.87 -4.62
N ILE A 701 34.11 2.41 -5.32
CA ILE A 701 33.75 2.07 -6.69
C ILE A 701 34.09 3.27 -7.57
N VAL A 702 34.85 3.03 -8.65
CA VAL A 702 35.18 4.05 -9.65
C VAL A 702 34.74 3.54 -11.01
N ASN A 703 33.89 4.31 -11.71
CA ASN A 703 33.38 3.97 -13.04
C ASN A 703 32.76 2.56 -13.15
N GLY A 704 32.13 2.09 -12.08
CA GLY A 704 31.46 0.79 -11.98
C GLY A 704 32.31 -0.34 -11.42
N GLU A 705 33.61 -0.12 -11.21
CA GLU A 705 34.54 -1.13 -10.74
C GLU A 705 34.95 -0.90 -9.28
N VAL A 706 34.94 -1.96 -8.48
CA VAL A 706 35.44 -1.90 -7.09
C VAL A 706 36.97 -1.79 -7.12
N VAL A 707 37.49 -0.60 -6.90
CA VAL A 707 38.94 -0.32 -6.90
C VAL A 707 39.59 -0.47 -5.54
N LYS A 708 38.78 -0.44 -4.46
CA LYS A 708 39.25 -0.62 -3.09
C LYS A 708 38.20 -1.36 -2.26
N THR A 709 38.66 -2.32 -1.47
CA THR A 709 37.89 -2.93 -0.39
C THR A 709 38.71 -2.83 0.90
N LEU A 710 38.08 -2.35 1.97
CA LEU A 710 38.63 -2.29 3.31
C LEU A 710 37.75 -3.14 4.24
N PRO A 711 38.30 -4.16 4.93
CA PRO A 711 37.58 -4.77 6.03
C PRO A 711 37.42 -3.74 7.15
N LEU A 712 36.23 -3.70 7.75
CA LEU A 712 35.96 -2.92 8.95
C LEU A 712 36.01 -3.87 10.15
N GLU A 713 36.81 -3.52 11.16
CA GLU A 713 36.88 -4.29 12.41
C GLU A 713 35.71 -3.91 13.34
N ALA A 714 35.59 -4.62 14.48
CA ALA A 714 34.67 -4.27 15.56
C ALA A 714 34.76 -2.77 15.89
N PRO A 715 33.65 -2.11 16.27
CA PRO A 715 33.51 -0.65 16.28
C PRO A 715 34.72 0.07 16.86
N VAL A 716 35.22 1.07 16.13
CA VAL A 716 36.38 1.88 16.52
C VAL A 716 36.12 2.54 17.88
N GLU A 717 34.87 2.99 18.09
CA GLU A 717 34.28 3.36 19.39
C GLU A 717 32.75 3.42 19.23
N GLY A 718 31.98 2.76 20.11
CA GLY A 718 30.51 2.87 20.11
C GLY A 718 29.83 2.50 18.78
N THR A 719 29.20 3.47 18.12
CA THR A 719 28.41 3.31 16.88
C THR A 719 29.15 3.68 15.60
N VAL A 720 30.36 4.24 15.68
CA VAL A 720 31.15 4.59 14.50
C VAL A 720 31.84 3.33 13.95
N ARG A 721 31.61 3.04 12.68
CA ARG A 721 32.18 1.90 11.94
C ARG A 721 33.42 2.31 11.15
N PHE A 722 33.42 3.51 10.60
CA PHE A 722 34.58 4.12 9.95
C PHE A 722 34.53 5.64 10.08
N SER A 723 35.69 6.26 10.32
CA SER A 723 35.85 7.71 10.24
C SER A 723 37.30 8.01 9.87
N GLY A 724 37.51 8.51 8.66
CA GLY A 724 38.84 8.83 8.16
C GLY A 724 38.91 8.91 6.64
N THR A 725 40.12 8.86 6.11
CA THR A 725 40.37 9.00 4.67
C THR A 725 40.58 7.66 3.98
N VAL A 726 40.05 7.50 2.77
CA VAL A 726 40.31 6.36 1.89
C VAL A 726 40.85 6.85 0.55
N THR A 727 41.99 6.31 0.12
CA THR A 727 42.56 6.63 -1.20
C THR A 727 42.05 5.65 -2.26
N ALA A 728 41.69 6.17 -3.44
CA ALA A 728 41.25 5.37 -4.58
C ALA A 728 42.00 5.76 -5.86
N SER A 729 42.33 4.76 -6.68
CA SER A 729 42.95 4.99 -7.98
C SER A 729 41.91 5.42 -9.01
N VAL A 730 42.24 6.45 -9.78
CA VAL A 730 41.40 7.02 -10.85
C VAL A 730 42.21 7.16 -12.14
N ALA A 731 41.54 7.32 -13.28
CA ALA A 731 42.21 7.55 -14.55
C ALA A 731 42.75 8.99 -14.62
N ALA A 732 44.07 9.15 -14.66
CA ALA A 732 44.68 10.48 -14.72
C ALA A 732 44.28 11.21 -16.02
N GLY A 733 43.86 12.48 -15.91
CA GLY A 733 43.52 13.30 -17.07
C GLY A 733 42.18 12.93 -17.74
N GLN A 734 41.33 12.15 -17.07
CA GLN A 734 40.02 11.74 -17.57
C GLN A 734 38.96 11.95 -16.51
N ASP A 735 37.78 12.33 -16.96
CA ASP A 735 36.62 12.44 -16.09
C ASP A 735 36.16 11.05 -15.64
N GLY A 736 35.44 11.03 -14.53
CA GLY A 736 34.92 9.81 -13.96
C GLY A 736 33.96 10.10 -12.83
N TRP A 737 33.61 9.07 -12.08
CA TRP A 737 32.79 9.21 -10.89
C TRP A 737 33.22 8.19 -9.85
N VAL A 738 32.97 8.52 -8.59
CA VAL A 738 33.31 7.67 -7.44
C VAL A 738 32.11 7.52 -6.50
N VAL A 739 31.85 6.28 -6.10
CA VAL A 739 30.82 5.90 -5.12
C VAL A 739 31.50 5.17 -3.97
N VAL A 740 31.01 5.40 -2.75
CA VAL A 740 31.42 4.66 -1.57
C VAL A 740 30.27 3.77 -1.13
N SER A 741 30.56 2.53 -0.77
CA SER A 741 29.59 1.63 -0.13
C SER A 741 30.11 1.03 1.15
N VAL A 742 29.19 0.62 2.01
CA VAL A 742 29.44 -0.24 3.16
C VAL A 742 28.41 -1.35 3.21
N ASP A 743 28.81 -2.53 3.68
CA ASP A 743 27.93 -3.69 3.77
C ASP A 743 28.26 -4.53 5.01
N GLY A 744 27.26 -5.20 5.58
CA GLY A 744 27.39 -6.19 6.64
C GLY A 744 26.71 -7.50 6.27
N ASP A 745 27.14 -8.60 6.91
CA ASP A 745 26.66 -9.94 6.56
C ASP A 745 25.50 -10.42 7.47
N ARG A 746 25.23 -9.76 8.61
CA ARG A 746 24.12 -10.13 9.49
C ARG A 746 22.84 -9.43 9.10
N ASN A 747 21.76 -10.19 9.22
CA ASN A 747 20.42 -9.65 9.13
C ASN A 747 20.12 -8.77 10.34
N HIS A 748 19.37 -7.71 10.08
CA HIS A 748 18.80 -6.81 11.08
C HIS A 748 18.04 -7.52 12.22
N GLY A 749 17.49 -8.72 12.00
CA GLY A 749 16.87 -9.53 13.05
C GLY A 749 15.35 -9.37 13.06
N ILE A 750 14.71 -9.41 14.24
CA ILE A 750 13.25 -9.51 14.34
C ILE A 750 12.50 -8.26 13.83
N TRP A 751 13.14 -7.10 13.86
CA TRP A 751 12.52 -5.81 13.50
C TRP A 751 12.56 -5.53 11.99
N ALA A 752 13.40 -6.24 11.23
CA ALA A 752 13.55 -6.17 9.76
C ALA A 752 14.18 -7.48 9.21
N ARG A 753 13.44 -8.61 9.30
CA ARG A 753 13.99 -9.96 9.01
C ARG A 753 14.44 -10.14 7.57
N GLY A 754 15.54 -10.88 7.39
CA GLY A 754 16.04 -11.28 6.07
C GLY A 754 16.70 -10.15 5.27
N ARG A 755 16.95 -9.01 5.93
CA ARG A 755 17.53 -7.81 5.33
C ARG A 755 18.94 -7.62 5.92
N PRO A 756 20.01 -7.78 5.12
CA PRO A 756 21.35 -7.43 5.55
C PRO A 756 21.53 -5.90 5.50
N SER A 757 22.55 -5.42 6.20
CA SER A 757 22.90 -4.01 6.22
C SER A 757 23.73 -3.63 4.98
N PHE A 758 23.34 -2.56 4.31
CA PHE A 758 24.17 -1.92 3.29
C PHE A 758 23.85 -0.43 3.20
N ALA A 759 24.81 0.35 2.76
CA ALA A 759 24.58 1.72 2.31
C ALA A 759 25.55 2.08 1.20
N PHE A 760 25.13 2.93 0.26
CA PHE A 760 26.01 3.50 -0.73
C PHE A 760 25.60 4.93 -1.08
N THR A 761 26.60 5.74 -1.40
CA THR A 761 26.40 7.13 -1.79
C THR A 761 25.95 7.23 -3.24
N ASN A 762 25.29 8.34 -3.61
CA ASN A 762 25.37 8.82 -4.99
C ASN A 762 26.80 9.30 -5.32
N PRO A 763 27.13 9.58 -6.60
CA PRO A 763 28.50 9.75 -7.02
C PRO A 763 29.05 11.12 -6.69
N ILE A 764 30.33 11.20 -6.38
CA ILE A 764 31.12 12.43 -6.58
C ILE A 764 31.67 12.36 -8.00
N PHE A 765 31.37 13.37 -8.82
CA PHE A 765 31.86 13.43 -10.19
C PHE A 765 33.28 14.00 -10.23
N LEU A 766 34.12 13.47 -11.10
CA LEU A 766 35.53 13.85 -11.22
C LEU A 766 35.73 14.59 -12.54
N ASP A 767 36.17 15.85 -12.46
CA ASP A 767 36.70 16.64 -13.58
C ASP A 767 38.21 16.41 -13.62
N GLY A 768 38.62 15.44 -14.42
CA GLY A 768 40.01 14.99 -14.51
C GLY A 768 40.78 15.64 -15.64
N ASP A 769 40.09 16.12 -16.68
CA ASP A 769 40.72 16.85 -17.78
C ASP A 769 40.82 18.37 -17.52
N GLY A 770 40.11 18.86 -16.50
CA GLY A 770 40.22 20.19 -15.93
C GLY A 770 39.44 21.26 -16.68
N ASP A 771 38.45 20.88 -17.50
CA ASP A 771 37.62 21.78 -18.29
C ASP A 771 36.43 22.39 -17.51
N GLY A 772 36.18 21.90 -16.28
CA GLY A 772 35.13 22.37 -15.39
C GLY A 772 33.76 21.73 -15.63
N ALA A 773 33.65 20.78 -16.55
CA ALA A 773 32.49 19.93 -16.76
C ALA A 773 32.81 18.48 -16.37
N TRP A 774 31.78 17.64 -16.28
CA TRP A 774 31.95 16.19 -16.19
C TRP A 774 31.40 15.57 -17.47
N THR A 775 32.27 14.88 -18.20
CA THR A 775 31.94 14.23 -19.48
C THR A 775 32.57 12.84 -19.56
N MET A 776 31.75 11.80 -19.56
CA MET A 776 32.25 10.44 -19.82
C MET A 776 32.60 10.28 -21.31
N ARG A 777 33.76 9.68 -21.59
CA ARG A 777 34.29 9.48 -22.96
C ARG A 777 34.44 8.02 -23.33
#